data_AF-A0A0X3Q596-F1
#
_entry.id   AF-A0A0X3Q596-F1
#
_cell.length_a   1.000
_cell.length_b   1.000
_cell.length_c   1.000
_cell.angle_alpha   90.00
_cell.angle_beta   90.00
_cell.angle_gamma   90.00
#
_symmetry.space_group_name_H-M   'P 1'
#
loop_
_entity.id
_entity.type
_entity.pdbx_description
1 polymer ?
#
loop_
_entity_poly.entity_id
_entity_poly.type
_entity_poly.pdbx_seq_one_letter_code
_entity_poly.pdbx_strand_id
1 'polypeptide(L)'
;RVYFFAVEEDFQNECPCCVMSSAHFPWPIIGTFFRVYFFAVNVLAVADYRDASLQRPTEQTSFHRTVRSNVFTEPLNEPVDDIQLVNDAWSLKDTYLNNIPIPHAPFPTFGAVIPRPAYWASSRIFYPVNLKDFQFIVDGPSNYIMQQAIKRYRGIICSCNGLSSFLSRSSLMREDLSRMASINWMREHGRTEESAPPNSTPLPSSSSPSAFKTSETFEPWPTAKEPRIALFFKAVASQRNSRKLKCSSSLGLDCVRIHIQQAGASWPSLVMNESYSLMVSHDSIEVVAVEIWGALRALETLSQLIWCYPNSEMAFINRTFIDDRPRFPHRGIMLDTSRHYLSKRVIMANLEAMEYNKLNVFHWHLSDDQSFPFQSQVFPELSQKAAFRQDLVYTLEDARQIVEFARVRGIRVIPEFDLPGHARSWAYSHPEIVARCYHNGILTPFFGPLDPTRQETYKILQGFFTEVVQVFPDLYIHLGFDEIEMGCWDSNPRIQDYMRAKNINSSLSLLKHFHVRLQNILQDIARRTSRDSRRHFIVWQEAYDNGLKLDERTTVQLWKSRYPAPAMVGFKMIFSTCWYLDHVARASDWMNLYLCDPLMYENDGTGAVPKNFPFEDQTDKFPIGDWTSNILGGEACMWAEYQSDETILQKIWPISSAVAERLWSPVIFRSISEVTPRLEEQRCRLSRRGIPVSVLSGPGACPNGPPRGLDAMSFSGPCCSTSDVPKFYIHPTFVRIIFICLIFLFGCLVGRLFVGKDTFVRLFTRLHRPSWLLRICLLLLLFLIISASFSLFDSQQSFYCSPST
;
A
#
# COMPACT_ATOMS: atom_id res chain seq x y z
N ARG A 1 -39.80 -3.71 17.28
CA ARG A 1 -38.89 -3.25 16.19
C ARG A 1 -37.55 -2.98 16.84
N VAL A 2 -36.45 -3.27 16.12
CA VAL A 2 -35.23 -3.85 16.70
C VAL A 2 -35.55 -5.21 17.32
N TYR A 3 -34.95 -6.26 16.77
CA TYR A 3 -34.92 -7.61 17.31
C TYR A 3 -33.45 -8.00 17.37
N PHE A 4 -33.00 -8.53 18.50
CA PHE A 4 -31.78 -9.31 18.54
C PHE A 4 -32.11 -10.71 18.02
N PHE A 5 -31.25 -11.24 17.16
CA PHE A 5 -31.06 -12.68 17.03
C PHE A 5 -29.72 -13.00 17.68
N ALA A 6 -29.77 -13.81 18.74
CA ALA A 6 -28.64 -14.64 19.11
C ALA A 6 -28.78 -15.96 18.32
N VAL A 7 -27.66 -16.53 17.90
CA VAL A 7 -27.59 -17.91 17.45
C VAL A 7 -26.89 -18.68 18.57
N GLU A 8 -27.59 -19.63 19.16
CA GLU A 8 -26.97 -20.71 19.92
C GLU A 8 -26.55 -21.77 18.90
N GLU A 9 -25.31 -22.29 19.00
CA GLU A 9 -24.92 -23.55 18.38
C GLU A 9 -24.48 -24.52 19.48
N ASP A 10 -24.88 -25.78 19.33
CA ASP A 10 -24.72 -26.82 20.34
C ASP A 10 -23.28 -27.31 20.48
N PHE A 11 -22.85 -27.50 21.73
CA PHE A 11 -21.80 -28.46 22.07
C PHE A 11 -22.30 -29.37 23.20
N GLN A 12 -22.64 -30.62 22.85
CA GLN A 12 -22.86 -31.70 23.80
C GLN A 12 -21.77 -32.76 23.68
N ASN A 13 -21.31 -33.22 24.84
CA ASN A 13 -20.40 -34.35 25.06
C ASN A 13 -18.94 -34.08 24.62
N GLU A 14 -17.91 -34.54 25.35
CA GLU A 14 -17.90 -35.51 26.45
C GLU A 14 -17.44 -34.92 27.82
N CYS A 15 -17.59 -35.74 28.86
CA CYS A 15 -17.30 -35.47 30.27
C CYS A 15 -16.20 -36.48 30.74
N PRO A 16 -15.72 -36.52 32.01
CA PRO A 16 -16.02 -35.65 33.17
C PRO A 16 -14.79 -35.23 34.01
N CYS A 17 -14.99 -34.29 34.96
CA CYS A 17 -14.55 -34.48 36.36
C CYS A 17 -15.05 -33.37 37.31
N CYS A 18 -15.91 -33.75 38.28
CA CYS A 18 -16.17 -33.09 39.58
C CYS A 18 -16.70 -31.62 39.64
N VAL A 19 -17.52 -31.22 40.63
CA VAL A 19 -18.62 -31.90 41.35
C VAL A 19 -19.44 -30.83 42.11
N MET A 20 -20.79 -30.86 42.02
CA MET A 20 -21.78 -30.23 42.93
C MET A 20 -21.75 -28.67 43.14
N SER A 21 -22.84 -27.98 43.51
CA SER A 21 -24.30 -28.22 43.44
C SER A 21 -25.10 -26.96 43.83
N SER A 22 -26.39 -26.87 43.43
CA SER A 22 -27.49 -26.10 44.08
C SER A 22 -27.41 -24.55 44.19
N ALA A 23 -28.51 -23.77 44.11
CA ALA A 23 -29.90 -24.04 43.71
C ALA A 23 -30.70 -22.75 43.35
N HIS A 24 -31.71 -22.94 42.48
CA HIS A 24 -32.98 -22.20 42.24
C HIS A 24 -33.22 -20.72 42.69
N PHE A 25 -33.54 -19.87 41.69
CA PHE A 25 -34.86 -19.22 41.39
C PHE A 25 -35.82 -18.76 42.54
N PRO A 26 -36.71 -17.73 42.36
CA PRO A 26 -37.18 -17.14 41.09
C PRO A 26 -37.31 -15.58 41.00
N TRP A 27 -37.91 -15.15 39.87
CA TRP A 27 -38.28 -13.82 39.33
C TRP A 27 -39.46 -13.10 40.06
N PRO A 28 -39.96 -11.90 39.63
CA PRO A 28 -39.35 -10.74 38.90
C PRO A 28 -39.73 -9.34 39.48
N ILE A 29 -39.30 -8.22 38.85
CA ILE A 29 -40.20 -7.16 38.28
C ILE A 29 -39.40 -6.00 37.61
N ILE A 30 -39.81 -5.69 36.36
CA ILE A 30 -39.80 -4.43 35.58
C ILE A 30 -38.95 -3.22 36.09
N GLY A 31 -38.24 -2.56 35.16
CA GLY A 31 -38.22 -1.08 35.13
C GLY A 31 -36.86 -0.35 35.04
N THR A 32 -36.27 -0.35 33.85
CA THR A 32 -35.09 0.43 33.44
C THR A 32 -35.18 1.95 33.70
N PHE A 33 -34.01 2.62 33.77
CA PHE A 33 -33.74 4.08 33.84
C PHE A 33 -33.91 4.74 35.24
N PHE A 34 -32.99 5.56 35.75
CA PHE A 34 -31.94 6.38 35.10
C PHE A 34 -30.57 6.35 35.82
N ARG A 35 -29.48 6.56 35.06
CA ARG A 35 -28.24 7.17 35.57
C ARG A 35 -28.36 8.69 35.52
N VAL A 36 -27.72 9.40 36.47
CA VAL A 36 -27.09 10.75 36.43
C VAL A 36 -27.20 11.40 37.83
N TYR A 37 -26.17 12.19 38.20
CA TYR A 37 -25.80 12.60 39.56
C TYR A 37 -25.24 11.46 40.43
N PHE A 38 -24.20 11.64 41.24
CA PHE A 38 -23.41 12.86 41.53
C PHE A 38 -21.95 12.77 41.07
N PHE A 39 -21.37 13.92 40.69
CA PHE A 39 -19.93 14.08 40.46
C PHE A 39 -19.40 15.21 41.37
N ALA A 40 -19.09 14.87 42.62
CA ALA A 40 -18.45 15.74 43.60
C ALA A 40 -17.93 14.91 44.79
N VAL A 41 -16.95 15.46 45.52
CA VAL A 41 -16.40 14.92 46.77
C VAL A 41 -15.70 13.55 46.64
N ASN A 42 -14.38 13.57 46.43
CA ASN A 42 -13.46 13.18 47.51
C ASN A 42 -12.01 13.57 47.18
N VAL A 43 -11.43 14.35 48.09
CA VAL A 43 -9.98 14.57 48.26
C VAL A 43 -9.70 14.33 49.75
N LEU A 44 -8.52 13.80 50.08
CA LEU A 44 -8.02 13.46 51.44
C LEU A 44 -8.30 12.03 51.96
N ALA A 45 -7.37 11.11 51.68
CA ALA A 45 -6.82 10.04 52.54
C ALA A 45 -5.71 9.34 51.72
N VAL A 46 -4.40 9.32 52.01
CA VAL A 46 -3.57 9.53 53.22
C VAL A 46 -3.62 8.37 54.23
N ALA A 47 -2.41 7.87 54.59
CA ALA A 47 -2.09 6.71 55.46
C ALA A 47 -2.40 5.32 54.84
N ASP A 48 -1.55 4.28 54.95
CA ASP A 48 -0.13 4.18 55.36
C ASP A 48 0.54 3.05 54.50
N TYR A 49 1.46 2.12 54.83
CA TYR A 49 2.13 1.68 56.07
C TYR A 49 3.51 1.03 55.78
N ARG A 50 4.60 1.81 55.92
CA ARG A 50 6.01 1.39 56.14
C ARG A 50 6.73 0.61 55.02
N ASP A 51 8.00 0.88 54.64
CA ASP A 51 9.27 1.22 55.35
C ASP A 51 10.10 -0.02 55.75
N ALA A 52 11.33 -0.08 55.20
CA ALA A 52 12.32 -1.14 55.41
C ALA A 52 13.77 -0.68 55.07
N SER A 53 14.40 0.00 56.03
CA SER A 53 15.84 -0.02 56.34
C SER A 53 16.91 0.18 55.23
N LEU A 54 17.59 1.34 55.31
CA LEU A 54 19.06 1.51 55.49
C LEU A 54 20.00 0.68 54.58
N GLN A 55 20.88 1.30 53.78
CA GLN A 55 22.08 2.01 54.26
C GLN A 55 22.61 3.06 53.26
N ARG A 56 23.35 4.06 53.76
CA ARG A 56 24.25 4.93 52.98
C ARG A 56 25.70 4.56 53.28
N PRO A 57 26.62 4.80 52.33
CA PRO A 57 27.80 5.61 52.65
C PRO A 57 27.61 7.07 52.25
N THR A 58 28.19 7.97 53.05
CA THR A 58 28.28 9.41 52.74
C THR A 58 29.67 9.74 52.22
N GLU A 59 29.76 10.51 51.14
CA GLU A 59 30.89 11.41 50.97
C GLU A 59 30.42 12.72 50.31
N GLN A 60 30.66 13.84 51.00
CA GLN A 60 30.41 15.18 50.48
C GLN A 60 31.76 15.82 50.14
N THR A 61 31.97 16.17 48.87
CA THR A 61 32.99 17.15 48.48
C THR A 61 32.34 18.23 47.62
N SER A 62 31.99 19.34 48.27
CA SER A 62 31.41 20.51 47.60
C SER A 62 32.53 21.36 46.97
N PHE A 63 32.59 21.43 45.64
CA PHE A 63 33.42 22.40 44.93
C PHE A 63 32.57 23.31 44.05
N HIS A 64 32.21 24.48 44.58
CA HIS A 64 31.79 25.60 43.76
C HIS A 64 32.96 26.02 42.87
N ARG A 65 32.79 25.96 41.54
CA ARG A 65 33.66 26.72 40.62
C ARG A 65 32.88 27.35 39.48
N THR A 66 32.55 28.62 39.71
CA THR A 66 32.47 29.72 38.75
C THR A 66 32.19 29.36 37.28
N VAL A 67 30.97 29.67 36.83
CA VAL A 67 30.64 29.74 35.40
C VAL A 67 31.64 30.65 34.68
N ARG A 68 32.33 30.11 33.67
CA ARG A 68 32.99 30.89 32.62
C ARG A 68 32.39 30.50 31.28
N SER A 69 31.71 31.46 30.66
CA SER A 69 31.16 31.37 29.31
C SER A 69 32.26 31.43 28.26
N ASN A 70 32.93 30.30 28.01
CA ASN A 70 33.73 30.13 26.80
C ASN A 70 32.80 29.66 25.68
N VAL A 71 32.41 30.59 24.80
CA VAL A 71 31.71 30.26 23.56
C VAL A 71 32.72 29.59 22.62
N PHE A 72 32.70 28.27 22.56
CA PHE A 72 33.35 27.52 21.49
C PHE A 72 32.37 27.39 20.33
N THR A 73 32.67 28.09 19.23
CA THR A 73 32.03 27.85 17.94
C THR A 73 32.66 26.62 17.29
N GLU A 74 32.17 25.43 17.64
CA GLU A 74 32.52 24.21 16.91
C GLU A 74 31.83 24.17 15.54
N PRO A 75 32.45 23.59 14.51
CA PRO A 75 31.89 23.57 13.15
C PRO A 75 30.75 22.56 13.02
N LEU A 76 29.71 22.94 12.27
CA LEU A 76 28.62 22.07 11.82
C LEU A 76 29.16 20.94 10.91
N ASN A 77 29.59 19.82 11.50
CA ASN A 77 30.22 18.70 10.80
C ASN A 77 29.98 17.30 11.42
N GLU A 78 29.07 17.16 12.39
CA GLU A 78 28.58 15.84 12.85
C GLU A 78 27.21 15.51 12.24
N PRO A 79 26.91 14.24 11.93
CA PRO A 79 25.59 13.80 11.46
C PRO A 79 24.45 14.07 12.45
N VAL A 80 23.23 14.14 11.91
CA VAL A 80 21.97 14.32 12.69
C VAL A 80 21.46 13.00 13.27
N ASP A 81 21.89 11.87 12.70
CA ASP A 81 21.89 10.58 13.39
C ASP A 81 23.06 10.59 14.39
N ASP A 82 22.89 10.03 15.61
CA ASP A 82 23.97 9.86 16.60
C ASP A 82 25.06 8.90 16.08
N ILE A 83 25.92 9.33 15.15
CA ILE A 83 26.92 8.49 14.47
C ILE A 83 28.25 9.24 14.33
N GLN A 84 29.30 8.68 14.92
CA GLN A 84 30.66 9.19 14.90
C GLN A 84 31.62 8.22 14.19
N LEU A 85 32.58 8.75 13.45
CA LEU A 85 33.65 7.96 12.83
C LEU A 85 34.75 7.70 13.86
N VAL A 86 34.84 6.47 14.36
CA VAL A 86 35.80 6.05 15.39
C VAL A 86 36.65 4.93 14.83
N ASN A 87 37.97 5.13 14.74
CA ASN A 87 38.94 4.15 14.21
C ASN A 87 38.51 3.59 12.83
N ASP A 88 38.18 4.49 11.90
CA ASP A 88 37.69 4.18 10.53
C ASP A 88 36.44 3.28 10.47
N ALA A 89 35.66 3.26 11.56
CA ALA A 89 34.34 2.64 11.63
C ALA A 89 33.29 3.65 12.10
N TRP A 90 32.20 3.78 11.34
CA TRP A 90 31.02 4.50 11.81
C TRP A 90 30.39 3.74 12.97
N SER A 91 30.24 4.39 14.12
CA SER A 91 29.69 3.83 15.36
C SER A 91 28.67 4.78 15.97
N LEU A 92 27.66 4.26 16.68
CA LEU A 92 26.66 5.13 17.31
C LEU A 92 27.24 5.89 18.51
N LYS A 93 26.76 7.12 18.70
CA LYS A 93 27.07 8.02 19.81
C LYS A 93 26.06 7.78 20.93
N ASP A 94 26.23 6.67 21.65
CA ASP A 94 25.26 6.23 22.66
C ASP A 94 25.18 7.23 23.83
N THR A 95 24.04 7.90 24.01
CA THR A 95 23.87 9.00 24.97
C THR A 95 23.17 8.52 26.25
N TYR A 96 23.76 8.87 27.41
CA TYR A 96 23.31 8.51 28.76
C TYR A 96 21.88 8.94 29.17
N LEU A 97 21.09 9.52 28.25
CA LEU A 97 19.68 9.87 28.45
C LEU A 97 18.71 8.80 27.93
N ASN A 98 19.14 7.90 27.04
CA ASN A 98 18.30 6.84 26.46
C ASN A 98 18.16 5.62 27.38
N ASN A 99 17.57 5.82 28.56
CA ASN A 99 17.22 4.74 29.51
C ASN A 99 16.04 3.84 29.06
N ILE A 100 15.59 3.97 27.81
CA ILE A 100 14.63 3.05 27.19
C ILE A 100 15.41 2.21 26.17
N PRO A 101 15.40 0.87 26.24
CA PRO A 101 15.97 0.01 25.21
C PRO A 101 15.11 0.04 23.95
N ILE A 102 15.24 1.11 23.17
CA ILE A 102 14.67 1.23 21.84
C ILE A 102 15.40 0.20 20.94
N PRO A 103 14.68 -0.69 20.23
CA PRO A 103 15.26 -1.49 19.16
C PRO A 103 15.58 -0.60 17.96
N HIS A 104 16.63 0.21 18.08
CA HIS A 104 17.31 0.81 16.93
C HIS A 104 17.76 -0.30 15.99
N ALA A 105 17.85 -0.01 14.68
CA ALA A 105 18.64 -0.87 13.82
C ALA A 105 20.07 -0.90 14.41
N PRO A 106 20.64 -2.07 14.75
CA PRO A 106 21.82 -2.17 15.62
C PRO A 106 23.11 -1.61 15.01
N PHE A 107 23.06 -1.22 13.73
CA PHE A 107 24.08 -0.46 13.02
C PHE A 107 23.37 0.55 12.11
N PRO A 108 24.01 1.67 11.74
CA PRO A 108 23.52 2.53 10.68
C PRO A 108 23.35 1.73 9.39
N THR A 109 22.15 1.75 8.81
CA THR A 109 21.73 0.88 7.70
C THR A 109 22.23 1.38 6.34
N PHE A 110 23.49 1.83 6.28
CA PHE A 110 24.12 2.41 5.08
C PHE A 110 24.02 1.45 3.87
N GLY A 111 23.21 1.85 2.88
CA GLY A 111 22.96 1.05 1.67
C GLY A 111 22.12 -0.22 1.89
N ALA A 112 21.30 -0.28 2.94
CA ALA A 112 20.40 -1.42 3.18
C ALA A 112 19.32 -1.55 2.10
N VAL A 113 19.54 -2.48 1.17
CA VAL A 113 18.59 -2.78 0.08
C VAL A 113 17.52 -3.80 0.50
N ILE A 114 16.27 -3.52 0.12
CA ILE A 114 15.12 -4.44 0.11
C ILE A 114 14.46 -4.38 -1.29
N PRO A 115 14.20 -5.51 -1.96
CA PRO A 115 14.77 -6.83 -1.69
C PRO A 115 16.30 -6.90 -1.75
N ARG A 116 16.90 -7.78 -0.95
CA ARG A 116 18.33 -8.12 -0.99
C ARG A 116 18.74 -8.63 -2.37
N PRO A 117 19.76 -8.06 -3.02
CA PRO A 117 20.17 -8.51 -4.35
C PRO A 117 20.69 -9.96 -4.36
N ALA A 118 20.58 -10.63 -5.51
CA ALA A 118 21.06 -12.00 -5.69
C ALA A 118 22.57 -12.16 -5.47
N TYR A 119 23.37 -11.21 -5.97
CA TYR A 119 24.77 -11.02 -5.62
C TYR A 119 25.01 -9.56 -5.22
N TRP A 120 25.67 -9.35 -4.08
CA TRP A 120 26.02 -8.02 -3.58
C TRP A 120 27.39 -8.06 -2.89
N ALA A 121 28.30 -7.18 -3.31
CA ALA A 121 29.57 -6.91 -2.66
C ALA A 121 29.72 -5.40 -2.43
N SER A 122 30.07 -4.98 -1.21
CA SER A 122 30.22 -3.57 -0.84
C SER A 122 31.36 -3.38 0.16
N SER A 123 32.05 -2.23 0.12
CA SER A 123 33.04 -1.88 1.15
C SER A 123 32.61 -0.66 1.98
N ARG A 124 33.41 -0.33 3.01
CA ARG A 124 33.23 0.86 3.86
C ARG A 124 33.70 2.17 3.22
N ILE A 125 34.11 2.15 1.95
CA ILE A 125 34.50 3.36 1.21
C ILE A 125 33.24 4.03 0.70
N PHE A 126 33.07 5.31 1.03
CA PHE A 126 31.97 6.15 0.54
C PHE A 126 32.50 7.22 -0.43
N TYR A 127 31.69 7.54 -1.43
CA TYR A 127 31.95 8.63 -2.38
C TYR A 127 30.88 9.71 -2.21
N PRO A 128 31.25 11.00 -2.22
CA PRO A 128 30.28 12.08 -2.27
C PRO A 128 29.54 12.08 -3.61
N VAL A 129 28.27 12.48 -3.58
CA VAL A 129 27.38 12.61 -4.74
C VAL A 129 26.84 14.05 -4.75
N ASN A 130 27.12 14.78 -5.84
CA ASN A 130 26.55 16.11 -6.06
C ASN A 130 25.13 15.93 -6.64
N LEU A 131 24.10 16.24 -5.85
CA LEU A 131 22.69 16.09 -6.26
C LEU A 131 22.18 17.24 -7.12
N LYS A 132 22.78 18.43 -6.97
CA LYS A 132 22.40 19.65 -7.69
C LYS A 132 22.48 19.46 -9.20
N ASP A 133 23.62 18.91 -9.64
CA ASP A 133 23.96 18.72 -11.05
C ASP A 133 23.71 17.28 -11.54
N PHE A 134 23.13 16.40 -10.70
CA PHE A 134 23.07 14.96 -10.95
C PHE A 134 22.31 14.59 -12.24
N GLN A 135 22.98 13.85 -13.14
CA GLN A 135 22.47 13.50 -14.46
C GLN A 135 22.21 11.99 -14.62
N PHE A 136 21.19 11.66 -15.40
CA PHE A 136 20.85 10.30 -15.80
C PHE A 136 21.15 10.16 -17.30
N ILE A 137 22.23 9.45 -17.63
CA ILE A 137 22.68 9.25 -19.01
C ILE A 137 22.25 7.85 -19.46
N VAL A 138 21.39 7.74 -20.48
CA VAL A 138 20.99 6.45 -21.04
C VAL A 138 21.71 6.21 -22.37
N ASP A 139 22.40 5.08 -22.47
CA ASP A 139 22.92 4.54 -23.73
C ASP A 139 22.07 3.32 -24.14
N GLY A 140 21.64 3.28 -25.40
CA GLY A 140 20.74 2.25 -25.91
C GLY A 140 19.27 2.71 -25.95
N PRO A 141 18.30 1.78 -26.02
CA PRO A 141 16.89 2.13 -26.22
C PRO A 141 16.27 2.88 -25.04
N SER A 142 15.99 4.17 -25.22
CA SER A 142 15.26 5.00 -24.26
C SER A 142 13.86 5.33 -24.79
N ASN A 143 12.84 4.66 -24.25
CA ASN A 143 11.44 4.90 -24.59
C ASN A 143 10.73 5.73 -23.49
N TYR A 144 9.44 6.01 -23.69
CA TYR A 144 8.63 6.76 -22.74
C TYR A 144 8.63 6.19 -21.29
N ILE A 145 8.66 4.86 -21.12
CA ILE A 145 8.72 4.22 -19.79
C ILE A 145 10.02 4.62 -19.08
N MET A 146 11.15 4.53 -19.79
CA MET A 146 12.45 4.92 -19.25
C MET A 146 12.52 6.43 -18.94
N GLN A 147 11.92 7.27 -19.79
CA GLN A 147 11.82 8.71 -19.55
C GLN A 147 11.00 9.05 -18.30
N GLN A 148 9.85 8.37 -18.07
CA GLN A 148 9.09 8.54 -16.82
C GLN A 148 9.85 7.99 -15.60
N ALA A 149 10.60 6.89 -15.74
CA ALA A 149 11.43 6.37 -14.66
C ALA A 149 12.51 7.38 -14.26
N ILE A 150 13.27 7.93 -15.22
CA ILE A 150 14.26 9.00 -14.95
C ILE A 150 13.61 10.19 -14.24
N LYS A 151 12.41 10.63 -14.68
CA LYS A 151 11.67 11.71 -14.04
C LYS A 151 11.30 11.39 -12.59
N ARG A 152 10.84 10.16 -12.29
CA ARG A 152 10.56 9.70 -10.92
C ARG A 152 11.84 9.66 -10.06
N TYR A 153 12.87 8.95 -10.52
CA TYR A 153 14.08 8.73 -9.72
C TYR A 153 14.95 9.98 -9.57
N ARG A 154 14.93 10.92 -10.53
CA ARG A 154 15.51 12.26 -10.31
C ARG A 154 14.78 13.00 -9.19
N GLY A 155 13.45 12.89 -9.12
CA GLY A 155 12.67 13.41 -8.00
C GLY A 155 13.04 12.77 -6.66
N ILE A 156 13.08 11.44 -6.59
CA ILE A 156 13.38 10.70 -5.36
C ILE A 156 14.82 10.96 -4.88
N ILE A 157 15.81 10.95 -5.78
CA ILE A 157 17.24 11.06 -5.45
C ILE A 157 17.66 12.51 -5.21
N CYS A 158 17.31 13.45 -6.09
CA CYS A 158 17.85 14.82 -6.02
C CYS A 158 17.12 15.73 -5.02
N SER A 159 15.99 15.31 -4.46
CA SER A 159 15.22 16.12 -3.49
C SER A 159 15.60 15.89 -2.03
N CYS A 160 16.27 14.78 -1.72
CA CYS A 160 16.54 14.23 -0.39
C CYS A 160 15.37 14.03 0.59
N ASN A 161 14.21 14.67 0.40
CA ASN A 161 12.99 14.36 1.15
C ASN A 161 12.42 12.98 0.77
N GLY A 162 12.78 12.44 -0.40
CA GLY A 162 12.39 11.12 -0.88
C GLY A 162 10.93 11.01 -1.38
N LEU A 163 10.14 12.09 -1.34
CA LEU A 163 8.73 12.08 -1.72
C LEU A 163 8.54 11.76 -3.21
N SER A 164 7.49 11.00 -3.53
CA SER A 164 7.08 10.82 -4.93
C SER A 164 6.60 12.14 -5.55
N SER A 165 6.95 12.32 -6.83
CA SER A 165 6.38 13.37 -7.69
C SER A 165 4.86 13.26 -7.89
N PHE A 166 4.26 12.11 -7.57
CA PHE A 166 2.81 11.89 -7.59
C PHE A 166 2.14 12.51 -6.35
N LEU A 167 2.54 12.08 -5.16
CA LEU A 167 1.96 12.54 -3.89
C LEU A 167 2.10 14.06 -3.70
N SER A 168 3.25 14.63 -4.08
CA SER A 168 3.51 16.08 -4.08
C SER A 168 2.69 16.92 -5.07
N ARG A 169 1.94 16.29 -5.99
CA ARG A 169 1.11 16.97 -7.03
C ARG A 169 -0.38 16.64 -6.96
N SER A 170 -0.81 15.96 -5.90
CA SER A 170 -2.15 15.38 -5.76
C SER A 170 -3.33 16.38 -5.85
N SER A 171 -3.10 17.69 -5.73
CA SER A 171 -4.11 18.74 -5.90
C SER A 171 -4.40 19.17 -7.34
N LEU A 172 -3.48 18.92 -8.30
CA LEU A 172 -3.55 19.47 -9.66
C LEU A 172 -3.74 18.41 -10.77
N MET A 173 -3.67 17.13 -10.45
CA MET A 173 -3.32 16.09 -11.44
C MET A 173 -4.44 15.65 -12.41
N ARG A 174 -5.61 16.31 -12.41
CA ARG A 174 -6.77 15.92 -13.25
C ARG A 174 -6.57 16.20 -14.75
N GLU A 175 -5.84 17.26 -15.10
CA GLU A 175 -5.61 17.66 -16.49
C GLU A 175 -4.46 16.89 -17.16
N ASP A 176 -3.34 16.72 -16.44
CA ASP A 176 -2.14 16.02 -16.94
C ASP A 176 -2.48 14.57 -17.36
N LEU A 177 -3.16 13.80 -16.49
CA LEU A 177 -3.44 12.39 -16.75
C LEU A 177 -4.43 12.19 -17.91
N SER A 178 -5.45 13.06 -18.03
CA SER A 178 -6.42 13.03 -19.12
C SER A 178 -5.77 13.37 -20.47
N ARG A 179 -4.79 14.28 -20.49
CA ARG A 179 -3.93 14.51 -21.64
C ARG A 179 -3.05 13.30 -21.97
N MET A 180 -2.46 12.64 -20.97
CA MET A 180 -1.60 11.47 -21.18
C MET A 180 -2.33 10.30 -21.84
N ALA A 181 -3.56 10.00 -21.41
CA ALA A 181 -4.40 8.99 -22.08
C ALA A 181 -4.75 9.37 -23.52
N SER A 182 -5.17 10.62 -23.74
CA SER A 182 -5.54 11.15 -25.06
C SER A 182 -4.39 11.10 -26.08
N ILE A 183 -3.16 11.44 -25.65
CA ILE A 183 -1.98 11.48 -26.52
C ILE A 183 -1.58 10.07 -26.98
N ASN A 184 -1.64 9.07 -26.10
CA ASN A 184 -1.32 7.69 -26.46
C ASN A 184 -2.31 7.13 -27.50
N TRP A 185 -3.61 7.42 -27.38
CA TRP A 185 -4.61 6.97 -28.36
C TRP A 185 -4.32 7.50 -29.77
N MET A 186 -4.02 8.80 -29.90
CA MET A 186 -3.65 9.39 -31.19
C MET A 186 -2.32 8.83 -31.72
N ARG A 187 -1.35 8.57 -30.84
CA ARG A 187 -0.02 8.05 -31.24
C ARG A 187 -0.06 6.62 -31.78
N GLU A 188 -1.03 5.81 -31.37
CA GLU A 188 -1.28 4.49 -31.98
C GLU A 188 -2.08 4.56 -33.30
N HIS A 189 -2.69 5.70 -33.64
CA HIS A 189 -3.61 5.84 -34.79
C HIS A 189 -3.19 6.85 -35.88
N GLY A 190 -2.13 7.66 -35.68
CA GLY A 190 -1.14 7.87 -36.75
C GLY A 190 -0.58 9.28 -37.04
N ARG A 191 0.46 9.23 -37.89
CA ARG A 191 1.16 10.28 -38.67
C ARG A 191 2.14 11.26 -37.98
N THR A 192 3.42 10.95 -38.26
CA THR A 192 4.51 11.83 -38.74
C THR A 192 5.20 12.81 -37.78
N GLU A 193 6.45 13.06 -38.11
CA GLU A 193 7.47 13.75 -37.32
C GLU A 193 7.47 15.27 -37.57
N GLU A 194 7.88 16.05 -36.58
CA GLU A 194 8.48 17.39 -36.79
C GLU A 194 9.80 17.50 -36.04
N SER A 195 10.71 18.34 -36.55
CA SER A 195 12.15 18.31 -36.26
C SER A 195 12.61 19.36 -35.25
N ALA A 196 13.67 19.05 -34.51
CA ALA A 196 14.32 19.98 -33.60
C ALA A 196 15.42 20.82 -34.31
N PRO A 197 15.54 22.13 -34.02
CA PRO A 197 16.62 22.98 -34.54
C PRO A 197 17.94 22.79 -33.74
N PRO A 198 19.13 23.04 -34.34
CA PRO A 198 20.41 22.63 -33.76
C PRO A 198 21.30 23.75 -33.17
N ASN A 199 22.24 23.31 -32.32
CA ASN A 199 23.59 23.85 -32.05
C ASN A 199 23.81 25.29 -31.51
N SER A 200 24.59 25.36 -30.43
CA SER A 200 25.64 26.39 -30.24
C SER A 200 26.88 25.76 -29.58
N THR A 201 28.08 26.18 -30.02
CA THR A 201 29.38 25.57 -29.64
C THR A 201 30.15 26.40 -28.59
N PRO A 202 31.17 25.82 -27.90
CA PRO A 202 31.72 26.37 -26.65
C PRO A 202 32.95 27.28 -26.81
N LEU A 203 33.37 27.89 -25.69
CA LEU A 203 34.62 28.64 -25.51
C LEU A 203 35.53 28.01 -24.41
N PRO A 204 36.84 28.35 -24.34
CA PRO A 204 37.85 27.41 -23.83
C PRO A 204 38.28 27.56 -22.35
N SER A 205 39.13 26.60 -21.95
CA SER A 205 39.64 26.29 -20.60
C SER A 205 40.65 27.27 -19.98
N SER A 206 40.77 27.25 -18.64
CA SER A 206 41.99 27.66 -17.92
C SER A 206 42.34 26.74 -16.73
N SER A 207 43.62 26.33 -16.68
CA SER A 207 44.42 25.83 -15.53
C SER A 207 43.80 24.97 -14.41
N SER A 208 44.29 23.73 -14.28
CA SER A 208 44.04 22.79 -13.17
C SER A 208 44.95 23.01 -11.95
N PRO A 209 44.51 22.63 -10.73
CA PRO A 209 45.37 22.15 -9.65
C PRO A 209 45.64 20.62 -9.74
N SER A 210 46.63 20.13 -8.98
CA SER A 210 47.11 18.74 -9.02
C SER A 210 46.25 17.74 -8.25
N ALA A 211 46.05 16.54 -8.80
CA ALA A 211 45.35 15.45 -8.14
C ALA A 211 46.18 14.78 -7.03
N PHE A 212 45.54 14.49 -5.89
CA PHE A 212 46.07 13.55 -4.90
C PHE A 212 46.14 12.14 -5.48
N LYS A 213 47.20 11.40 -5.17
CA LYS A 213 47.32 9.96 -5.39
C LYS A 213 47.40 9.26 -4.04
N THR A 214 46.42 8.43 -3.71
CA THR A 214 46.55 7.37 -2.71
C THR A 214 46.75 6.03 -3.43
N SER A 215 47.74 5.27 -3.00
CA SER A 215 48.11 3.98 -3.62
C SER A 215 47.85 2.85 -2.65
N GLU A 216 46.63 2.31 -2.68
CA GLU A 216 46.25 1.11 -1.93
C GLU A 216 45.80 0.01 -2.90
N THR A 217 46.26 -1.22 -2.66
CA THR A 217 45.96 -2.38 -3.48
C THR A 217 44.62 -2.96 -3.08
N PHE A 218 43.54 -2.42 -3.68
CA PHE A 218 42.17 -2.89 -3.46
C PHE A 218 42.00 -4.38 -3.76
N GLU A 219 41.09 -5.04 -3.03
CA GLU A 219 40.57 -6.33 -3.47
C GLU A 219 39.94 -6.20 -4.87
N PRO A 220 40.25 -7.11 -5.81
CA PRO A 220 39.64 -7.09 -7.13
C PRO A 220 38.15 -7.41 -7.03
N TRP A 221 37.35 -6.70 -7.83
CA TRP A 221 35.97 -7.08 -8.10
C TRP A 221 35.88 -8.56 -8.55
N PRO A 222 34.75 -9.26 -8.32
CA PRO A 222 34.59 -10.67 -8.68
C PRO A 222 35.08 -10.95 -10.10
N THR A 223 36.07 -11.86 -10.22
CA THR A 223 36.71 -12.16 -11.50
C THR A 223 35.67 -12.61 -12.52
N ALA A 224 35.83 -12.18 -13.78
CA ALA A 224 34.84 -12.31 -14.87
C ALA A 224 34.60 -13.75 -15.39
N LYS A 225 34.62 -14.75 -14.51
CA LYS A 225 34.27 -16.15 -14.78
C LYS A 225 32.75 -16.33 -14.96
N GLU A 226 31.92 -15.48 -14.34
CA GLU A 226 30.49 -15.44 -14.65
C GLU A 226 30.22 -14.69 -15.96
N PRO A 227 29.50 -15.28 -16.93
CA PRO A 227 29.22 -14.64 -18.22
C PRO A 227 28.49 -13.29 -18.13
N ARG A 228 27.64 -13.08 -17.11
CA ARG A 228 26.91 -11.81 -16.92
C ARG A 228 27.83 -10.70 -16.36
N ILE A 229 28.71 -11.04 -15.42
CA ILE A 229 29.76 -10.13 -14.94
C ILE A 229 30.75 -9.78 -16.07
N ALA A 230 31.08 -10.76 -16.94
CA ALA A 230 31.87 -10.51 -18.15
C ALA A 230 31.14 -9.60 -19.16
N LEU A 231 29.83 -9.79 -19.37
CA LEU A 231 29.00 -8.90 -20.20
C LEU A 231 28.93 -7.47 -19.64
N PHE A 232 28.78 -7.32 -18.32
CA PHE A 232 28.84 -6.02 -17.64
C PHE A 232 30.16 -5.30 -17.92
N PHE A 233 31.30 -5.93 -17.61
CA PHE A 233 32.61 -5.31 -17.84
C PHE A 233 32.90 -5.06 -19.32
N LYS A 234 32.39 -5.89 -20.24
CA LYS A 234 32.48 -5.65 -21.70
C LYS A 234 31.67 -4.41 -22.12
N ALA A 235 30.45 -4.24 -21.60
CA ALA A 235 29.62 -3.07 -21.88
C ALA A 235 30.31 -1.79 -21.36
N VAL A 236 30.75 -1.79 -20.10
CA VAL A 236 31.48 -0.69 -19.45
C VAL A 236 32.76 -0.34 -20.22
N ALA A 237 33.60 -1.32 -20.54
CA ALA A 237 34.84 -1.10 -21.27
C ALA A 237 34.61 -0.51 -22.68
N SER A 238 33.55 -0.92 -23.37
CA SER A 238 33.20 -0.34 -24.68
C SER A 238 32.89 1.17 -24.60
N GLN A 239 32.24 1.62 -23.53
CA GLN A 239 31.91 3.03 -23.33
C GLN A 239 33.12 3.82 -22.80
N ARG A 240 33.94 3.27 -21.89
CA ARG A 240 35.15 3.94 -21.37
C ARG A 240 36.16 4.27 -22.48
N ASN A 241 36.25 3.46 -23.53
CA ASN A 241 37.06 3.75 -24.73
C ASN A 241 36.53 4.90 -25.61
N SER A 242 35.25 5.29 -25.47
CA SER A 242 34.59 6.25 -26.39
C SER A 242 34.82 7.74 -26.05
N ARG A 243 35.60 8.06 -25.01
CA ARG A 243 35.82 9.42 -24.47
C ARG A 243 34.56 10.20 -24.05
N LYS A 244 33.39 9.55 -23.94
CA LYS A 244 32.22 10.13 -23.24
C LYS A 244 32.59 10.52 -21.80
N LEU A 245 31.97 11.58 -21.30
CA LEU A 245 32.37 12.28 -20.08
C LEU A 245 32.49 11.36 -18.84
N LYS A 246 33.43 11.70 -17.95
CA LYS A 246 33.48 11.15 -16.58
C LYS A 246 32.18 11.51 -15.84
N CYS A 247 31.70 10.62 -14.97
CA CYS A 247 30.63 10.94 -14.02
C CYS A 247 31.24 11.29 -12.66
N SER A 248 32.16 12.25 -12.70
CA SER A 248 32.88 12.73 -11.54
C SER A 248 33.46 14.13 -11.82
N SER A 249 33.08 15.07 -10.96
CA SER A 249 33.63 16.42 -10.86
C SER A 249 34.43 16.58 -9.56
N SER A 250 34.98 17.77 -9.32
CA SER A 250 35.68 18.10 -8.08
C SER A 250 34.82 18.03 -6.81
N LEU A 251 33.49 17.93 -6.95
CA LEU A 251 32.54 17.80 -5.83
C LEU A 251 32.15 16.34 -5.54
N GLY A 252 32.43 15.40 -6.45
CA GLY A 252 32.06 13.99 -6.30
C GLY A 252 31.45 13.39 -7.57
N LEU A 253 30.66 12.33 -7.38
CA LEU A 253 29.90 11.67 -8.45
C LEU A 253 28.69 12.54 -8.85
N ASP A 254 28.51 12.77 -10.14
CA ASP A 254 27.51 13.68 -10.70
C ASP A 254 26.68 13.08 -11.86
N CYS A 255 26.92 11.82 -12.24
CA CYS A 255 25.96 11.10 -13.05
C CYS A 255 25.93 9.58 -12.84
N VAL A 256 24.79 9.00 -13.20
CA VAL A 256 24.63 7.56 -13.45
C VAL A 256 24.52 7.32 -14.96
N ARG A 257 25.31 6.37 -15.46
CA ARG A 257 25.15 5.84 -16.83
C ARG A 257 24.35 4.56 -16.80
N ILE A 258 23.39 4.44 -17.70
CA ILE A 258 22.44 3.33 -17.77
C ILE A 258 22.50 2.76 -19.18
N HIS A 259 23.07 1.56 -19.30
CA HIS A 259 23.27 0.87 -20.57
C HIS A 259 22.19 -0.20 -20.74
N ILE A 260 21.32 -0.01 -21.74
CA ILE A 260 20.17 -0.89 -22.00
C ILE A 260 20.41 -1.62 -23.32
N GLN A 261 20.38 -2.95 -23.32
CA GLN A 261 20.73 -3.74 -24.52
C GLN A 261 19.59 -3.76 -25.54
N GLN A 262 18.35 -3.95 -25.11
CA GLN A 262 17.15 -3.96 -25.94
C GLN A 262 15.97 -3.28 -25.22
N ALA A 263 14.98 -2.77 -25.97
CA ALA A 263 13.85 -2.07 -25.35
C ALA A 263 12.94 -3.00 -24.52
N GLY A 264 12.84 -4.28 -24.92
CA GLY A 264 11.77 -5.19 -24.50
C GLY A 264 10.43 -4.86 -25.17
N ALA A 265 9.37 -5.53 -24.73
CA ALA A 265 8.00 -5.24 -25.15
C ALA A 265 7.52 -3.85 -24.68
N SER A 266 6.48 -3.30 -25.32
CA SER A 266 5.86 -2.02 -24.92
C SER A 266 5.01 -2.09 -23.64
N TRP A 267 4.70 -3.32 -23.21
CA TRP A 267 3.95 -3.69 -22.01
C TRP A 267 4.77 -4.68 -21.16
N PRO A 268 4.67 -4.63 -19.82
CA PRO A 268 5.26 -5.65 -18.96
C PRO A 268 4.57 -7.00 -19.18
N SER A 269 5.28 -8.10 -18.98
CA SER A 269 4.75 -9.46 -19.18
C SER A 269 5.50 -10.48 -18.34
N LEU A 270 4.95 -11.70 -18.21
CA LEU A 270 5.56 -12.79 -17.44
C LEU A 270 6.98 -13.19 -17.92
N VAL A 271 7.34 -12.88 -19.17
CA VAL A 271 8.64 -13.24 -19.78
C VAL A 271 9.62 -12.07 -19.88
N MET A 272 9.30 -10.91 -19.28
CA MET A 272 10.12 -9.71 -19.39
C MET A 272 11.44 -9.80 -18.59
N ASN A 273 12.52 -9.20 -19.09
CA ASN A 273 13.83 -9.34 -18.46
C ASN A 273 14.08 -8.26 -17.39
N GLU A 274 13.87 -8.64 -16.14
CA GLU A 274 14.08 -7.78 -14.96
C GLU A 274 15.50 -7.84 -14.36
N SER A 275 16.46 -8.46 -15.04
CA SER A 275 17.85 -8.58 -14.55
C SER A 275 18.70 -7.34 -14.84
N TYR A 276 19.57 -7.00 -13.90
CA TYR A 276 20.49 -5.87 -13.99
C TYR A 276 21.79 -6.13 -13.22
N SER A 277 22.83 -5.37 -13.54
CA SER A 277 24.02 -5.22 -12.70
C SER A 277 24.30 -3.73 -12.49
N LEU A 278 24.77 -3.37 -11.29
CA LEU A 278 25.02 -1.99 -10.85
C LEU A 278 26.41 -1.93 -10.18
N MET A 279 27.22 -0.96 -10.57
CA MET A 279 28.54 -0.70 -9.98
C MET A 279 28.68 0.77 -9.56
N VAL A 280 29.30 0.97 -8.41
CA VAL A 280 29.68 2.27 -7.86
C VAL A 280 31.20 2.27 -7.65
N SER A 281 31.88 3.16 -8.38
CA SER A 281 33.33 3.39 -8.27
C SER A 281 33.61 4.88 -8.05
N HIS A 282 34.86 5.22 -7.70
CA HIS A 282 35.29 6.60 -7.42
C HIS A 282 35.07 7.61 -8.56
N ASP A 283 34.82 7.12 -9.78
CA ASP A 283 34.79 7.85 -11.04
C ASP A 283 33.46 7.71 -11.81
N SER A 284 32.54 6.87 -11.32
CA SER A 284 31.27 6.60 -12.01
C SER A 284 30.26 5.77 -11.20
N ILE A 285 28.98 6.01 -11.45
CA ILE A 285 27.89 5.06 -11.18
C ILE A 285 27.46 4.46 -12.53
N GLU A 286 27.50 3.14 -12.67
CA GLU A 286 27.28 2.41 -13.94
C GLU A 286 26.24 1.30 -13.74
N VAL A 287 25.16 1.32 -14.53
CA VAL A 287 24.09 0.33 -14.58
C VAL A 287 24.07 -0.34 -15.94
N VAL A 288 23.94 -1.66 -15.99
CA VAL A 288 23.67 -2.42 -17.23
C VAL A 288 22.41 -3.27 -17.01
N ALA A 289 21.49 -3.24 -17.97
CA ALA A 289 20.31 -4.09 -18.00
C ALA A 289 20.08 -4.68 -19.39
N VAL A 290 19.47 -5.86 -19.46
CA VAL A 290 19.07 -6.44 -20.75
C VAL A 290 17.90 -5.64 -21.33
N GLU A 291 16.86 -5.42 -20.53
CA GLU A 291 15.67 -4.65 -20.89
C GLU A 291 15.44 -3.45 -19.96
N ILE A 292 14.57 -2.53 -20.40
CA ILE A 292 14.14 -1.36 -19.63
C ILE A 292 13.60 -1.76 -18.25
N TRP A 293 12.96 -2.92 -18.12
CA TRP A 293 12.45 -3.43 -16.84
C TRP A 293 13.56 -3.66 -15.82
N GLY A 294 14.68 -4.28 -16.21
CA GLY A 294 15.88 -4.40 -15.36
C GLY A 294 16.45 -3.04 -14.96
N ALA A 295 16.46 -2.06 -15.88
CA ALA A 295 16.92 -0.69 -15.58
C ALA A 295 16.00 0.01 -14.54
N LEU A 296 14.68 -0.23 -14.57
CA LEU A 296 13.75 0.24 -13.54
C LEU A 296 14.07 -0.38 -12.16
N ARG A 297 14.36 -1.68 -12.09
CA ARG A 297 14.74 -2.35 -10.82
C ARG A 297 16.10 -1.88 -10.30
N ALA A 298 17.04 -1.58 -11.21
CA ALA A 298 18.34 -0.99 -10.87
C ALA A 298 18.21 0.43 -10.31
N LEU A 299 17.32 1.25 -10.87
CA LEU A 299 17.06 2.62 -10.38
C LEU A 299 16.44 2.63 -8.98
N GLU A 300 15.54 1.70 -8.66
CA GLU A 300 15.06 1.54 -7.28
C GLU A 300 16.21 1.20 -6.34
N THR A 301 17.03 0.18 -6.66
CA THR A 301 18.20 -0.18 -5.85
C THR A 301 19.17 1.00 -5.67
N LEU A 302 19.45 1.77 -6.72
CA LEU A 302 20.28 2.98 -6.62
C LEU A 302 19.69 4.00 -5.63
N SER A 303 18.37 4.19 -5.66
CA SER A 303 17.67 5.10 -4.73
C SER A 303 17.63 4.61 -3.27
N GLN A 304 18.03 3.37 -2.99
CA GLN A 304 18.23 2.82 -1.65
C GLN A 304 19.71 2.83 -1.21
N LEU A 305 20.65 2.94 -2.16
CA LEU A 305 22.09 3.03 -1.90
C LEU A 305 22.57 4.47 -1.64
N ILE A 306 21.88 5.48 -2.19
CA ILE A 306 22.21 6.90 -1.98
C ILE A 306 21.67 7.35 -0.61
N TRP A 307 22.58 7.72 0.29
CA TRP A 307 22.28 8.28 1.60
C TRP A 307 22.31 9.82 1.55
N CYS A 308 21.14 10.42 1.76
CA CYS A 308 20.95 11.86 1.80
C CYS A 308 21.20 12.45 3.19
N TYR A 309 21.93 13.56 3.25
CA TYR A 309 22.08 14.36 4.46
C TYR A 309 20.96 15.43 4.51
N PRO A 310 20.29 15.66 5.66
CA PRO A 310 19.22 16.66 5.77
C PRO A 310 19.68 18.07 5.38
N ASN A 311 18.89 18.76 4.54
CA ASN A 311 19.17 20.13 4.04
C ASN A 311 20.48 20.29 3.24
N SER A 312 21.00 19.20 2.66
CA SER A 312 22.26 19.18 1.88
C SER A 312 22.02 19.00 0.39
N GLU A 313 22.80 19.68 -0.46
CA GLU A 313 22.93 19.37 -1.90
C GLU A 313 23.89 18.19 -2.17
N MET A 314 24.54 17.68 -1.11
CA MET A 314 25.46 16.55 -1.13
C MET A 314 24.85 15.32 -0.45
N ALA A 315 24.95 14.17 -1.13
CA ALA A 315 24.67 12.84 -0.59
C ALA A 315 25.93 11.96 -0.63
N PHE A 316 25.85 10.74 -0.12
CA PHE A 316 26.92 9.75 -0.17
C PHE A 316 26.44 8.40 -0.70
N ILE A 317 27.32 7.64 -1.33
CA ILE A 317 27.06 6.28 -1.79
C ILE A 317 28.29 5.40 -1.53
N ASN A 318 28.09 4.14 -1.14
CA ASN A 318 29.21 3.22 -0.87
C ASN A 318 29.75 2.56 -2.16
N ARG A 319 31.03 2.19 -2.16
CA ARG A 319 31.67 1.40 -3.22
C ARG A 319 31.04 0.00 -3.25
N THR A 320 30.15 -0.22 -4.20
CA THR A 320 29.27 -1.38 -4.29
C THR A 320 29.29 -1.96 -5.71
N PHE A 321 29.23 -3.30 -5.82
CA PHE A 321 28.84 -4.02 -7.02
C PHE A 321 27.67 -4.95 -6.70
N ILE A 322 26.67 -4.93 -7.57
CA ILE A 322 25.46 -5.76 -7.49
C ILE A 322 25.27 -6.44 -8.85
N ASP A 323 24.91 -7.71 -8.82
CA ASP A 323 24.28 -8.40 -9.95
C ASP A 323 23.01 -9.08 -9.45
N ASP A 324 21.89 -8.83 -10.11
CA ASP A 324 20.58 -9.05 -9.52
C ASP A 324 19.50 -9.40 -10.56
N ARG A 325 18.51 -10.16 -10.09
CA ARG A 325 17.38 -10.68 -10.86
C ARG A 325 16.34 -11.24 -9.89
N PRO A 326 15.04 -11.20 -10.23
CA PRO A 326 14.05 -11.89 -9.42
C PRO A 326 14.23 -13.41 -9.49
N ARG A 327 13.97 -14.08 -8.36
CA ARG A 327 13.81 -15.53 -8.26
C ARG A 327 12.58 -16.02 -9.02
N PHE A 328 11.48 -15.27 -8.96
CA PHE A 328 10.20 -15.62 -9.59
C PHE A 328 9.70 -14.54 -10.58
N PRO A 329 9.19 -14.90 -11.77
CA PRO A 329 8.65 -13.94 -12.73
C PRO A 329 7.29 -13.33 -12.34
N HIS A 330 6.52 -13.93 -11.42
CA HIS A 330 5.22 -13.43 -10.97
C HIS A 330 5.28 -13.07 -9.48
N ARG A 331 5.22 -11.78 -9.15
CA ARG A 331 5.39 -11.27 -7.79
C ARG A 331 4.36 -10.18 -7.52
N GLY A 332 3.25 -10.54 -6.90
CA GLY A 332 2.07 -9.68 -6.87
C GLY A 332 1.51 -9.29 -5.51
N ILE A 333 0.59 -8.34 -5.58
CA ILE A 333 -0.41 -8.07 -4.54
C ILE A 333 -1.78 -8.12 -5.21
N MET A 334 -2.71 -8.85 -4.61
CA MET A 334 -4.13 -8.80 -4.93
C MET A 334 -4.81 -7.77 -4.01
N LEU A 335 -5.52 -6.80 -4.59
CA LEU A 335 -6.41 -5.91 -3.83
C LEU A 335 -7.86 -6.21 -4.19
N ASP A 336 -8.63 -6.55 -3.16
CA ASP A 336 -10.09 -6.49 -3.19
C ASP A 336 -10.55 -5.02 -3.23
N THR A 337 -11.42 -4.72 -4.20
CA THR A 337 -12.08 -3.41 -4.34
C THR A 337 -13.60 -3.51 -4.37
N SER A 338 -14.13 -4.70 -4.10
CA SER A 338 -15.55 -5.04 -4.17
C SER A 338 -16.21 -5.08 -2.80
N ARG A 339 -15.53 -5.63 -1.78
CA ARG A 339 -16.06 -5.68 -0.40
C ARG A 339 -16.08 -4.29 0.24
N HIS A 340 -15.06 -3.48 -0.07
CA HIS A 340 -15.06 -2.03 0.11
C HIS A 340 -14.40 -1.37 -1.11
N TYR A 341 -14.98 -0.25 -1.57
CA TYR A 341 -14.40 0.54 -2.65
C TYR A 341 -13.12 1.24 -2.19
N LEU A 342 -12.03 1.10 -2.95
CA LEU A 342 -10.78 1.83 -2.75
C LEU A 342 -10.62 2.92 -3.80
N SER A 343 -10.29 4.15 -3.40
CA SER A 343 -10.06 5.21 -4.37
C SER A 343 -8.82 4.93 -5.22
N LYS A 344 -8.87 5.41 -6.46
CA LYS A 344 -7.73 5.43 -7.39
C LYS A 344 -6.46 6.05 -6.79
N ARG A 345 -6.55 6.93 -5.78
CA ARG A 345 -5.39 7.44 -5.04
C ARG A 345 -4.71 6.33 -4.23
N VAL A 346 -5.48 5.50 -3.53
CA VAL A 346 -4.97 4.38 -2.72
C VAL A 346 -4.45 3.24 -3.59
N ILE A 347 -5.13 2.94 -4.71
CA ILE A 347 -4.61 2.00 -5.73
C ILE A 347 -3.26 2.50 -6.30
N MET A 348 -3.16 3.79 -6.66
CA MET A 348 -1.91 4.37 -7.14
C MET A 348 -0.80 4.39 -6.06
N ALA A 349 -1.13 4.69 -4.80
CA ALA A 349 -0.15 4.62 -3.70
C ALA A 349 0.40 3.20 -3.49
N ASN A 350 -0.45 2.17 -3.60
CA ASN A 350 -0.01 0.78 -3.62
C ASN A 350 0.93 0.48 -4.80
N LEU A 351 0.59 0.94 -6.01
CA LEU A 351 1.46 0.79 -7.20
C LEU A 351 2.83 1.49 -7.07
N GLU A 352 2.93 2.59 -6.30
CA GLU A 352 4.24 3.19 -5.96
C GLU A 352 5.01 2.32 -4.97
N ALA A 353 4.37 1.86 -3.89
CA ALA A 353 5.00 0.98 -2.91
C ALA A 353 5.41 -0.39 -3.51
N MET A 354 4.68 -0.90 -4.49
CA MET A 354 5.05 -2.09 -5.28
C MET A 354 6.32 -1.86 -6.11
N GLU A 355 6.46 -0.71 -6.78
CA GLU A 355 7.70 -0.33 -7.47
C GLU A 355 8.89 -0.32 -6.50
N TYR A 356 8.72 0.31 -5.33
CA TYR A 356 9.74 0.43 -4.29
C TYR A 356 10.17 -0.91 -3.68
N ASN A 357 9.38 -1.96 -3.88
CA ASN A 357 9.65 -3.33 -3.41
C ASN A 357 9.92 -4.32 -4.56
N LYS A 358 10.05 -3.84 -5.81
CA LYS A 358 10.28 -4.67 -7.01
C LYS A 358 9.19 -5.72 -7.29
N LEU A 359 7.97 -5.52 -6.80
CA LEU A 359 6.79 -6.30 -7.21
C LEU A 359 6.38 -5.91 -8.64
N ASN A 360 5.74 -6.84 -9.36
CA ASN A 360 5.49 -6.70 -10.79
C ASN A 360 4.08 -7.13 -11.26
N VAL A 361 3.18 -7.55 -10.36
CA VAL A 361 1.78 -7.85 -10.68
C VAL A 361 0.84 -7.16 -9.69
N PHE A 362 -0.07 -6.34 -10.20
CA PHE A 362 -1.25 -5.90 -9.49
C PHE A 362 -2.42 -6.77 -9.95
N HIS A 363 -2.88 -7.64 -9.07
CA HIS A 363 -4.10 -8.41 -9.26
C HIS A 363 -5.25 -7.59 -8.67
N TRP A 364 -6.26 -7.28 -9.48
CA TRP A 364 -7.32 -6.34 -9.14
C TRP A 364 -8.66 -7.05 -9.11
N HIS A 365 -9.11 -7.39 -7.90
CA HIS A 365 -10.39 -8.02 -7.65
C HIS A 365 -11.51 -6.96 -7.70
N LEU A 366 -12.30 -7.02 -8.78
CA LEU A 366 -13.14 -5.93 -9.29
C LEU A 366 -14.65 -6.15 -9.15
N SER A 367 -15.11 -7.35 -8.77
CA SER A 367 -16.52 -7.67 -8.54
C SER A 367 -16.68 -8.88 -7.63
N ASP A 368 -17.65 -8.81 -6.72
CA ASP A 368 -17.99 -9.89 -5.78
C ASP A 368 -19.48 -9.78 -5.41
N ASP A 369 -19.93 -10.43 -4.35
CA ASP A 369 -21.30 -10.45 -3.88
C ASP A 369 -21.81 -9.08 -3.39
N GLN A 370 -20.91 -8.25 -2.84
CA GLN A 370 -21.22 -7.01 -2.14
C GLN A 370 -21.34 -5.82 -3.10
N SER A 371 -20.50 -5.72 -4.14
CA SER A 371 -20.61 -4.64 -5.13
C SER A 371 -20.04 -4.95 -6.53
N PHE A 372 -20.36 -4.08 -7.49
CA PHE A 372 -19.78 -4.08 -8.84
C PHE A 372 -19.28 -2.67 -9.22
N PRO A 373 -18.09 -2.24 -8.76
CA PRO A 373 -17.58 -0.90 -9.00
C PRO A 373 -17.10 -0.64 -10.44
N PHE A 374 -16.83 -1.68 -11.25
CA PHE A 374 -16.34 -1.50 -12.62
C PHE A 374 -17.43 -0.95 -13.56
N GLN A 375 -17.23 0.25 -14.11
CA GLN A 375 -18.17 0.85 -15.05
C GLN A 375 -17.92 0.39 -16.49
N SER A 376 -18.57 -0.71 -16.86
CA SER A 376 -18.71 -1.16 -18.25
C SER A 376 -19.42 -0.10 -19.13
N GLN A 377 -18.97 0.08 -20.38
CA GLN A 377 -19.71 0.82 -21.41
C GLN A 377 -20.73 -0.07 -22.13
N VAL A 378 -20.55 -1.39 -22.11
CA VAL A 378 -21.46 -2.36 -22.75
C VAL A 378 -22.66 -2.66 -21.85
N PHE A 379 -22.43 -2.75 -20.53
CA PHE A 379 -23.44 -3.03 -19.51
C PHE A 379 -23.32 -2.04 -18.33
N PRO A 380 -23.52 -0.72 -18.57
CA PRO A 380 -23.39 0.29 -17.52
C PRO A 380 -24.32 0.07 -16.32
N GLU A 381 -25.44 -0.63 -16.52
CA GLU A 381 -26.40 -1.01 -15.48
C GLU A 381 -25.80 -1.88 -14.37
N LEU A 382 -24.69 -2.59 -14.61
CA LEU A 382 -23.93 -3.33 -13.58
C LEU A 382 -23.54 -2.37 -12.45
N SER A 383 -22.70 -1.38 -12.78
CA SER A 383 -22.21 -0.38 -11.82
C SER A 383 -23.31 0.56 -11.31
N GLN A 384 -24.25 0.99 -12.17
CA GLN A 384 -25.32 1.92 -11.78
C GLN A 384 -26.26 1.36 -10.70
N LYS A 385 -26.37 0.03 -10.58
CA LYS A 385 -27.28 -0.66 -9.66
C LYS A 385 -26.56 -1.41 -8.53
N ALA A 386 -25.29 -1.78 -8.70
CA ALA A 386 -24.54 -2.61 -7.75
C ALA A 386 -23.25 -1.99 -7.20
N ALA A 387 -22.83 -0.78 -7.61
CA ALA A 387 -21.81 -0.04 -6.86
C ALA A 387 -22.40 0.52 -5.55
N PHE A 388 -21.60 0.64 -4.48
CA PHE A 388 -22.04 1.19 -3.19
C PHE A 388 -22.62 2.62 -3.29
N ARG A 389 -22.15 3.40 -4.26
CA ARG A 389 -22.64 4.74 -4.59
C ARG A 389 -22.28 5.06 -6.04
N GLN A 390 -23.06 5.91 -6.71
CA GLN A 390 -22.91 6.18 -8.16
C GLN A 390 -21.57 6.85 -8.55
N ASP A 391 -20.88 7.46 -7.59
CA ASP A 391 -19.55 8.08 -7.72
C ASP A 391 -18.40 7.20 -7.17
N LEU A 392 -18.72 6.07 -6.54
CA LEU A 392 -17.75 5.07 -6.07
C LEU A 392 -17.62 3.95 -7.10
N VAL A 393 -17.16 4.33 -8.29
CA VAL A 393 -17.00 3.48 -9.48
C VAL A 393 -15.66 3.71 -10.15
N TYR A 394 -15.15 2.68 -10.83
CA TYR A 394 -13.99 2.78 -11.71
C TYR A 394 -14.48 3.00 -13.13
N THR A 395 -14.36 4.24 -13.64
CA THR A 395 -14.62 4.52 -15.06
C THR A 395 -13.57 3.82 -15.94
N LEU A 396 -13.85 3.63 -17.24
CA LEU A 396 -12.81 3.14 -18.15
C LEU A 396 -11.58 4.05 -18.22
N GLU A 397 -11.71 5.34 -17.90
CA GLU A 397 -10.59 6.27 -17.82
C GLU A 397 -9.80 6.10 -16.51
N ASP A 398 -10.46 5.73 -15.41
CA ASP A 398 -9.78 5.31 -14.18
C ASP A 398 -8.99 4.03 -14.38
N ALA A 399 -9.59 3.01 -15.01
CA ALA A 399 -8.92 1.78 -15.37
C ALA A 399 -7.70 2.04 -16.28
N ARG A 400 -7.85 2.82 -17.36
CA ARG A 400 -6.73 3.18 -18.26
C ARG A 400 -5.62 3.93 -17.54
N GLN A 401 -5.94 4.89 -16.68
CA GLN A 401 -4.92 5.65 -15.94
C GLN A 401 -4.21 4.79 -14.88
N ILE A 402 -4.90 3.85 -14.23
CA ILE A 402 -4.29 2.86 -13.31
C ILE A 402 -3.37 1.91 -14.09
N VAL A 403 -3.83 1.37 -15.22
CA VAL A 403 -3.05 0.48 -16.12
C VAL A 403 -1.80 1.18 -16.66
N GLU A 404 -1.88 2.43 -17.09
CA GLU A 404 -0.71 3.22 -17.54
C GLU A 404 0.25 3.54 -16.38
N PHE A 405 -0.27 3.87 -15.20
CA PHE A 405 0.52 4.17 -13.99
C PHE A 405 1.29 2.93 -13.48
N ALA A 406 0.72 1.73 -13.66
CA ALA A 406 1.38 0.45 -13.43
C ALA A 406 2.42 0.14 -14.53
N ARG A 407 2.05 0.31 -15.81
CA ARG A 407 2.94 0.03 -16.97
C ARG A 407 4.25 0.79 -16.88
N VAL A 408 4.23 2.09 -16.55
CA VAL A 408 5.46 2.91 -16.44
C VAL A 408 6.36 2.54 -15.25
N ARG A 409 5.95 1.57 -14.42
CA ARG A 409 6.68 1.00 -13.28
C ARG A 409 7.07 -0.47 -13.47
N GLY A 410 6.78 -1.05 -14.65
CA GLY A 410 6.95 -2.48 -14.88
C GLY A 410 6.03 -3.33 -14.01
N ILE A 411 4.80 -2.86 -13.78
CA ILE A 411 3.76 -3.60 -13.06
C ILE A 411 2.68 -3.98 -14.07
N ARG A 412 2.38 -5.28 -14.16
CA ARG A 412 1.26 -5.88 -14.90
C ARG A 412 -0.04 -5.62 -14.13
N VAL A 413 -1.16 -5.43 -14.82
CA VAL A 413 -2.49 -5.35 -14.18
C VAL A 413 -3.33 -6.50 -14.69
N ILE A 414 -3.71 -7.40 -13.79
CA ILE A 414 -4.53 -8.58 -14.05
C ILE A 414 -5.90 -8.32 -13.40
N PRO A 415 -6.98 -8.13 -14.17
CA PRO A 415 -8.31 -8.00 -13.61
C PRO A 415 -8.83 -9.37 -13.16
N GLU A 416 -9.61 -9.38 -12.08
CA GLU A 416 -10.47 -10.49 -11.70
C GLU A 416 -11.94 -10.07 -11.73
N PHE A 417 -12.75 -10.93 -12.35
CA PHE A 417 -14.19 -10.97 -12.16
C PHE A 417 -14.52 -12.44 -11.84
N ASP A 418 -14.75 -12.76 -10.56
CA ASP A 418 -15.05 -14.14 -10.13
C ASP A 418 -16.42 -14.60 -10.69
N LEU A 419 -16.44 -15.84 -11.18
CA LEU A 419 -17.57 -16.53 -11.76
C LEU A 419 -17.41 -18.06 -11.59
N PRO A 420 -18.49 -18.83 -11.37
CA PRO A 420 -19.86 -18.39 -11.15
C PRO A 420 -20.16 -18.03 -9.69
N GLY A 421 -19.20 -18.22 -8.77
CA GLY A 421 -19.26 -17.75 -7.38
C GLY A 421 -19.33 -16.23 -7.30
N HIS A 422 -19.48 -15.71 -6.07
CA HIS A 422 -19.39 -14.28 -5.73
C HIS A 422 -20.14 -13.33 -6.69
N ALA A 423 -21.29 -13.78 -7.20
CA ALA A 423 -21.98 -13.16 -8.33
C ALA A 423 -23.26 -12.39 -7.95
N ARG A 424 -23.57 -12.23 -6.66
CA ARG A 424 -24.81 -11.57 -6.23
C ARG A 424 -24.91 -10.11 -6.67
N SER A 425 -23.80 -9.39 -6.86
CA SER A 425 -23.83 -8.03 -7.39
C SER A 425 -24.45 -7.95 -8.80
N TRP A 426 -24.22 -8.98 -9.64
CA TRP A 426 -24.85 -9.12 -10.96
C TRP A 426 -26.38 -9.22 -10.86
N ALA A 427 -26.93 -9.72 -9.74
CA ALA A 427 -28.38 -9.92 -9.58
C ALA A 427 -29.17 -8.60 -9.41
N TYR A 428 -28.53 -7.49 -9.02
CA TYR A 428 -29.20 -6.18 -8.97
C TYR A 428 -29.52 -5.66 -10.38
N SER A 429 -28.67 -5.98 -11.36
CA SER A 429 -28.80 -5.55 -12.75
C SER A 429 -29.50 -6.58 -13.63
N HIS A 430 -29.09 -7.84 -13.51
CA HIS A 430 -29.51 -9.00 -14.31
C HIS A 430 -29.98 -10.18 -13.43
N PRO A 431 -31.09 -10.05 -12.67
CA PRO A 431 -31.61 -11.12 -11.83
C PRO A 431 -32.03 -12.38 -12.61
N GLU A 432 -32.08 -12.32 -13.94
CA GLU A 432 -32.38 -13.44 -14.84
C GLU A 432 -31.19 -14.38 -15.11
N ILE A 433 -29.94 -13.97 -14.81
CA ILE A 433 -28.73 -14.79 -15.00
C ILE A 433 -28.15 -15.37 -13.71
N VAL A 434 -28.74 -15.07 -12.56
CA VAL A 434 -28.24 -15.48 -11.23
C VAL A 434 -29.21 -16.47 -10.59
N ALA A 435 -28.70 -17.53 -9.94
CA ALA A 435 -29.56 -18.56 -9.39
C ALA A 435 -30.41 -18.06 -8.22
N ARG A 436 -31.70 -18.43 -8.23
CA ARG A 436 -32.62 -18.25 -7.10
C ARG A 436 -32.56 -19.45 -6.17
N CYS A 437 -32.23 -19.23 -4.90
CA CYS A 437 -32.11 -20.31 -3.93
C CYS A 437 -33.45 -20.59 -3.22
N TYR A 438 -33.65 -21.83 -2.79
CA TYR A 438 -34.82 -22.28 -2.05
C TYR A 438 -34.40 -22.98 -0.76
N HIS A 439 -35.18 -22.82 0.30
CA HIS A 439 -35.01 -23.56 1.56
C HIS A 439 -36.33 -24.22 1.92
N ASN A 440 -36.32 -25.54 2.13
CA ASN A 440 -37.52 -26.36 2.35
C ASN A 440 -38.64 -26.13 1.31
N GLY A 441 -38.26 -25.93 0.04
CA GLY A 441 -39.18 -25.63 -1.07
C GLY A 441 -39.68 -24.18 -1.15
N ILE A 442 -39.32 -23.32 -0.20
CA ILE A 442 -39.69 -21.89 -0.16
C ILE A 442 -38.57 -21.06 -0.78
N LEU A 443 -38.92 -20.14 -1.70
CA LEU A 443 -37.98 -19.20 -2.33
C LEU A 443 -37.36 -18.28 -1.26
N THR A 444 -36.04 -18.21 -1.19
CA THR A 444 -35.33 -17.31 -0.26
C THR A 444 -35.18 -15.91 -0.88
N PRO A 445 -34.91 -14.85 -0.08
CA PRO A 445 -34.59 -13.54 -0.64
C PRO A 445 -33.21 -13.48 -1.31
N PHE A 446 -32.37 -14.50 -1.09
CA PHE A 446 -30.99 -14.55 -1.56
C PHE A 446 -30.88 -14.97 -3.02
N PHE A 447 -29.73 -14.65 -3.60
CA PHE A 447 -29.24 -15.16 -4.87
C PHE A 447 -27.96 -15.94 -4.59
N GLY A 448 -27.70 -17.00 -5.36
CA GLY A 448 -26.45 -17.77 -5.30
C GLY A 448 -25.61 -17.59 -6.55
N PRO A 449 -24.81 -18.60 -6.94
CA PRO A 449 -23.95 -18.52 -8.12
C PRO A 449 -24.70 -18.25 -9.44
N LEU A 450 -23.99 -17.74 -10.46
CA LEU A 450 -24.54 -17.55 -11.81
C LEU A 450 -25.20 -18.82 -12.34
N ASP A 451 -26.35 -18.66 -13.01
CA ASP A 451 -27.21 -19.75 -13.47
C ASP A 451 -26.69 -20.34 -14.81
N PRO A 452 -26.10 -21.55 -14.82
CA PRO A 452 -25.47 -22.10 -16.02
C PRO A 452 -26.44 -22.62 -17.07
N THR A 453 -27.75 -22.64 -16.74
CA THR A 453 -28.80 -23.21 -17.60
C THR A 453 -29.44 -22.17 -18.52
N ARG A 454 -29.21 -20.87 -18.24
CA ARG A 454 -29.69 -19.73 -19.02
C ARG A 454 -28.75 -19.47 -20.20
N GLN A 455 -29.30 -19.11 -21.36
CA GLN A 455 -28.46 -18.69 -22.49
C GLN A 455 -27.98 -17.24 -22.31
N GLU A 456 -28.74 -16.47 -21.54
CA GLU A 456 -28.58 -15.05 -21.24
C GLU A 456 -27.28 -14.79 -20.48
N THR A 457 -26.95 -15.63 -19.48
CA THR A 457 -25.67 -15.64 -18.77
C THR A 457 -24.49 -15.60 -19.75
N TYR A 458 -24.48 -16.51 -20.73
CA TYR A 458 -23.40 -16.60 -21.70
C TYR A 458 -23.38 -15.44 -22.71
N LYS A 459 -24.53 -14.84 -23.03
CA LYS A 459 -24.59 -13.62 -23.88
C LYS A 459 -23.97 -12.42 -23.17
N ILE A 460 -24.31 -12.22 -21.90
CA ILE A 460 -23.79 -11.11 -21.08
C ILE A 460 -22.29 -11.29 -20.84
N LEU A 461 -21.85 -12.47 -20.38
CA LEU A 461 -20.43 -12.76 -20.19
C LEU A 461 -19.63 -12.61 -21.51
N GLN A 462 -20.18 -13.01 -22.66
CA GLN A 462 -19.53 -12.80 -23.95
C GLN A 462 -19.35 -11.31 -24.29
N GLY A 463 -20.38 -10.50 -24.11
CA GLY A 463 -20.29 -9.05 -24.35
C GLY A 463 -19.32 -8.37 -23.37
N PHE A 464 -19.42 -8.73 -22.09
CA PHE A 464 -18.65 -8.14 -21.01
C PHE A 464 -17.15 -8.43 -21.14
N PHE A 465 -16.76 -9.70 -21.27
CA PHE A 465 -15.34 -10.03 -21.45
C PHE A 465 -14.77 -9.54 -22.78
N THR A 466 -15.60 -9.25 -23.79
CA THR A 466 -15.14 -8.58 -25.02
C THR A 466 -14.69 -7.14 -24.76
N GLU A 467 -15.24 -6.46 -23.74
CA GLU A 467 -14.74 -5.17 -23.27
C GLU A 467 -13.52 -5.32 -22.35
N VAL A 468 -13.57 -6.24 -21.38
CA VAL A 468 -12.46 -6.47 -20.41
C VAL A 468 -11.12 -6.70 -21.12
N VAL A 469 -11.09 -7.52 -22.19
CA VAL A 469 -9.85 -7.75 -22.97
C VAL A 469 -9.33 -6.53 -23.72
N GLN A 470 -10.16 -5.50 -23.94
CA GLN A 470 -9.75 -4.23 -24.58
C GLN A 470 -9.27 -3.20 -23.55
N VAL A 471 -9.83 -3.24 -22.34
CA VAL A 471 -9.44 -2.35 -21.23
C VAL A 471 -8.16 -2.83 -20.55
N PHE A 472 -7.99 -4.15 -20.40
CA PHE A 472 -6.85 -4.76 -19.73
C PHE A 472 -5.93 -5.47 -20.74
N PRO A 473 -4.71 -4.96 -20.96
CA PRO A 473 -3.80 -5.42 -22.02
C PRO A 473 -2.87 -6.57 -21.62
N ASP A 474 -2.84 -6.98 -20.34
CA ASP A 474 -2.09 -8.17 -19.95
C ASP A 474 -2.69 -9.43 -20.60
N LEU A 475 -1.84 -10.43 -20.89
CA LEU A 475 -2.31 -11.68 -21.48
C LEU A 475 -3.15 -12.51 -20.49
N TYR A 476 -3.05 -12.24 -19.19
CA TYR A 476 -3.76 -12.95 -18.13
C TYR A 476 -5.01 -12.21 -17.66
N ILE A 477 -6.07 -12.97 -17.38
CA ILE A 477 -7.29 -12.55 -16.68
C ILE A 477 -7.59 -13.61 -15.61
N HIS A 478 -7.91 -13.18 -14.39
CA HIS A 478 -8.39 -14.09 -13.35
C HIS A 478 -9.91 -14.25 -13.48
N LEU A 479 -10.41 -15.48 -13.31
CA LEU A 479 -11.83 -15.83 -13.46
C LEU A 479 -12.45 -16.33 -12.14
N GLY A 480 -11.70 -16.26 -11.05
CA GLY A 480 -12.05 -16.80 -9.74
C GLY A 480 -12.25 -18.31 -9.73
N PHE A 481 -13.50 -18.77 -9.70
CA PHE A 481 -13.98 -20.15 -9.50
C PHE A 481 -13.89 -20.70 -8.06
N ASP A 482 -13.70 -19.85 -7.04
CA ASP A 482 -13.71 -20.20 -5.62
C ASP A 482 -15.13 -20.27 -4.99
N GLU A 483 -15.20 -20.88 -3.80
CA GLU A 483 -16.35 -20.99 -2.86
C GLU A 483 -17.77 -21.20 -3.44
N ILE A 484 -17.87 -21.90 -4.59
CA ILE A 484 -19.11 -22.02 -5.36
C ILE A 484 -20.21 -22.80 -4.61
N GLU A 485 -21.19 -22.09 -4.03
CA GLU A 485 -22.36 -22.66 -3.34
C GLU A 485 -23.34 -23.41 -4.28
N MET A 486 -23.00 -24.66 -4.63
CA MET A 486 -23.82 -25.54 -5.47
C MET A 486 -25.21 -25.84 -4.88
N GLY A 487 -25.37 -25.77 -3.55
CA GLY A 487 -26.64 -26.02 -2.87
C GLY A 487 -27.79 -25.12 -3.35
N CYS A 488 -27.48 -23.90 -3.81
CA CYS A 488 -28.48 -23.03 -4.43
C CYS A 488 -29.03 -23.63 -5.74
N TRP A 489 -28.19 -24.25 -6.58
CA TRP A 489 -28.61 -24.93 -7.81
C TRP A 489 -29.36 -26.24 -7.52
N ASP A 490 -28.93 -26.99 -6.50
CA ASP A 490 -29.63 -28.20 -6.05
C ASP A 490 -31.04 -27.89 -5.53
N SER A 491 -31.21 -26.75 -4.85
CA SER A 491 -32.50 -26.30 -4.32
C SER A 491 -33.50 -25.82 -5.41
N ASN A 492 -33.03 -25.42 -6.58
CA ASN A 492 -33.84 -24.69 -7.56
C ASN A 492 -34.60 -25.63 -8.52
N PRO A 493 -35.95 -25.71 -8.48
CA PRO A 493 -36.69 -26.69 -9.27
C PRO A 493 -36.45 -26.59 -10.79
N ARG A 494 -36.27 -25.37 -11.30
CA ARG A 494 -36.09 -25.09 -12.73
C ARG A 494 -34.67 -25.47 -13.22
N ILE A 495 -33.66 -25.33 -12.37
CA ILE A 495 -32.31 -25.84 -12.66
C ILE A 495 -32.34 -27.37 -12.64
N GLN A 496 -33.01 -27.97 -11.67
CA GLN A 496 -33.21 -29.42 -11.59
C GLN A 496 -33.98 -29.99 -12.79
N ASP A 497 -35.00 -29.30 -13.31
CA ASP A 497 -35.70 -29.68 -14.55
C ASP A 497 -34.79 -29.62 -15.78
N TYR A 498 -33.97 -28.57 -15.90
CA TYR A 498 -32.97 -28.48 -16.96
C TYR A 498 -31.93 -29.61 -16.87
N MET A 499 -31.44 -29.90 -15.66
CA MET A 499 -30.48 -30.97 -15.41
C MET A 499 -31.05 -32.34 -15.80
N ARG A 500 -32.29 -32.66 -15.39
CA ARG A 500 -33.03 -33.84 -15.86
C ARG A 500 -33.15 -33.87 -17.38
N ALA A 501 -33.59 -32.78 -18.01
CA ALA A 501 -33.78 -32.69 -19.46
C ALA A 501 -32.46 -32.70 -20.29
N LYS A 502 -31.31 -32.62 -19.63
CA LYS A 502 -29.97 -32.67 -20.24
C LYS A 502 -29.10 -33.83 -19.78
N ASN A 503 -29.62 -34.75 -18.95
CA ASN A 503 -28.86 -35.84 -18.32
C ASN A 503 -27.60 -35.34 -17.57
N ILE A 504 -27.74 -34.23 -16.83
CA ILE A 504 -26.69 -33.67 -15.97
C ILE A 504 -26.96 -34.17 -14.54
N ASN A 505 -26.10 -35.05 -14.04
CA ASN A 505 -26.41 -35.87 -12.86
C ASN A 505 -26.12 -35.21 -11.50
N SER A 506 -25.45 -34.05 -11.47
CA SER A 506 -25.17 -33.29 -10.24
C SER A 506 -24.83 -31.83 -10.53
N SER A 507 -24.91 -30.96 -9.53
CA SER A 507 -24.49 -29.56 -9.65
C SER A 507 -22.98 -29.41 -9.92
N LEU A 508 -22.15 -30.36 -9.50
CA LEU A 508 -20.74 -30.44 -9.92
C LEU A 508 -20.59 -30.72 -11.43
N SER A 509 -21.45 -31.58 -12.00
CA SER A 509 -21.51 -31.74 -13.46
C SER A 509 -22.03 -30.49 -14.16
N LEU A 510 -22.91 -29.71 -13.52
CA LEU A 510 -23.37 -28.42 -14.04
C LEU A 510 -22.27 -27.35 -14.02
N LEU A 511 -21.43 -27.31 -12.97
CA LEU A 511 -20.24 -26.45 -12.95
C LEU A 511 -19.26 -26.82 -14.08
N LYS A 512 -19.02 -28.11 -14.31
CA LYS A 512 -18.17 -28.58 -15.42
C LYS A 512 -18.74 -28.17 -16.79
N HIS A 513 -20.07 -28.14 -16.92
CA HIS A 513 -20.74 -27.57 -18.11
C HIS A 513 -20.56 -26.05 -18.23
N PHE A 514 -20.71 -25.29 -17.14
CA PHE A 514 -20.46 -23.85 -17.10
C PHE A 514 -19.04 -23.51 -17.55
N HIS A 515 -18.04 -24.13 -16.90
CA HIS A 515 -16.62 -23.90 -17.14
C HIS A 515 -16.23 -24.12 -18.61
N VAL A 516 -16.62 -25.25 -19.20
CA VAL A 516 -16.33 -25.55 -20.61
C VAL A 516 -16.97 -24.53 -21.55
N ARG A 517 -18.18 -24.05 -21.23
CA ARG A 517 -18.86 -23.02 -22.04
C ARG A 517 -18.21 -21.65 -21.91
N LEU A 518 -17.84 -21.23 -20.70
CA LEU A 518 -17.13 -19.97 -20.47
C LEU A 518 -15.75 -19.98 -21.13
N GLN A 519 -14.97 -21.05 -20.95
CA GLN A 519 -13.67 -21.23 -21.59
C GLN A 519 -13.76 -21.13 -23.12
N ASN A 520 -14.76 -21.77 -23.75
CA ASN A 520 -14.98 -21.66 -25.19
C ASN A 520 -15.26 -20.21 -25.63
N ILE A 521 -16.08 -19.46 -24.88
CA ILE A 521 -16.40 -18.05 -25.15
C ILE A 521 -15.15 -17.18 -25.02
N LEU A 522 -14.38 -17.33 -23.95
CA LEU A 522 -13.17 -16.55 -23.70
C LEU A 522 -12.06 -16.86 -24.72
N GLN A 523 -11.91 -18.13 -25.13
CA GLN A 523 -11.03 -18.49 -26.24
C GLN A 523 -11.47 -17.84 -27.56
N ASP A 524 -12.78 -17.81 -27.86
CA ASP A 524 -13.29 -17.17 -29.08
C ASP A 524 -13.14 -15.64 -29.07
N ILE A 525 -13.26 -15.00 -27.91
CA ILE A 525 -12.92 -13.59 -27.72
C ILE A 525 -11.42 -13.36 -27.95
N ALA A 526 -10.55 -14.18 -27.33
CA ALA A 526 -9.11 -14.07 -27.46
C ALA A 526 -8.64 -14.23 -28.93
N ARG A 527 -9.21 -15.19 -29.67
CA ARG A 527 -8.97 -15.41 -31.12
C ARG A 527 -9.32 -14.20 -31.99
N ARG A 528 -10.28 -13.37 -31.57
CA ARG A 528 -10.80 -12.22 -32.34
C ARG A 528 -10.18 -10.88 -31.94
N THR A 529 -9.70 -10.74 -30.71
CA THR A 529 -9.30 -9.45 -30.12
C THR A 529 -7.81 -9.31 -29.82
N SER A 530 -7.10 -10.42 -29.62
CA SER A 530 -5.71 -10.38 -29.12
C SER A 530 -4.71 -10.49 -30.27
N ARG A 531 -3.72 -9.59 -30.31
CA ARG A 531 -2.70 -9.55 -31.39
C ARG A 531 -1.86 -10.84 -31.49
N ASP A 532 -1.69 -11.56 -30.38
CA ASP A 532 -1.05 -12.89 -30.29
C ASP A 532 -2.04 -14.07 -30.35
N SER A 533 -3.31 -13.80 -30.70
CA SER A 533 -4.45 -14.73 -30.80
C SER A 533 -4.77 -15.55 -29.54
N ARG A 534 -4.24 -15.14 -28.38
CA ARG A 534 -4.26 -15.90 -27.11
C ARG A 534 -4.44 -14.99 -25.91
N ARG A 535 -5.18 -15.49 -24.92
CA ARG A 535 -5.18 -15.05 -23.51
C ARG A 535 -4.96 -16.29 -22.65
N HIS A 536 -4.43 -16.10 -21.45
CA HIS A 536 -4.29 -17.12 -20.42
C HIS A 536 -5.27 -16.80 -19.28
N PHE A 537 -5.74 -17.83 -18.61
CA PHE A 537 -6.70 -17.69 -17.51
C PHE A 537 -6.06 -18.13 -16.20
N ILE A 538 -6.38 -17.41 -15.14
CA ILE A 538 -6.05 -17.80 -13.77
C ILE A 538 -7.36 -18.14 -13.06
N VAL A 539 -7.32 -19.16 -12.21
CA VAL A 539 -8.44 -19.62 -11.37
C VAL A 539 -7.91 -20.03 -10.01
N TRP A 540 -8.71 -19.89 -8.95
CA TRP A 540 -8.38 -20.40 -7.64
C TRP A 540 -8.40 -21.94 -7.60
N GLN A 541 -7.82 -22.48 -6.54
CA GLN A 541 -7.56 -23.90 -6.32
C GLN A 541 -8.77 -24.82 -6.56
N GLU A 542 -9.97 -24.35 -6.20
CA GLU A 542 -11.28 -24.97 -6.45
C GLU A 542 -11.46 -25.52 -7.86
N ALA A 543 -10.98 -24.81 -8.88
CA ALA A 543 -11.15 -25.23 -10.26
C ALA A 543 -10.39 -26.53 -10.59
N TYR A 544 -9.27 -26.77 -9.90
CA TYR A 544 -8.56 -28.05 -9.95
C TYR A 544 -9.15 -29.06 -8.96
N ASP A 545 -9.44 -28.66 -7.72
CA ASP A 545 -9.97 -29.56 -6.67
C ASP A 545 -11.30 -30.21 -7.11
N ASN A 546 -12.18 -29.45 -7.76
CA ASN A 546 -13.44 -29.95 -8.34
C ASN A 546 -13.23 -30.80 -9.61
N GLY A 547 -12.01 -30.87 -10.14
CA GLY A 547 -11.66 -31.57 -11.38
C GLY A 547 -12.37 -30.99 -12.61
N LEU A 548 -12.32 -29.66 -12.78
CA LEU A 548 -12.81 -29.01 -14.00
C LEU A 548 -11.83 -29.30 -15.17
N LYS A 549 -12.33 -29.24 -16.42
CA LYS A 549 -11.49 -29.48 -17.61
C LYS A 549 -10.77 -28.20 -18.04
N LEU A 550 -9.75 -27.84 -17.26
CA LEU A 550 -8.87 -26.70 -17.52
C LEU A 550 -8.10 -26.87 -18.85
N ASP A 551 -7.82 -25.76 -19.54
CA ASP A 551 -6.82 -25.68 -20.61
C ASP A 551 -5.41 -25.87 -20.05
N GLU A 552 -4.47 -26.40 -20.86
CA GLU A 552 -3.06 -26.60 -20.47
C GLU A 552 -2.34 -25.29 -20.08
N ARG A 553 -2.86 -24.14 -20.52
CA ARG A 553 -2.32 -22.81 -20.19
C ARG A 553 -3.00 -22.14 -19.00
N THR A 554 -4.01 -22.78 -18.42
CA THR A 554 -4.63 -22.28 -17.19
C THR A 554 -3.62 -22.31 -16.05
N THR A 555 -3.59 -21.22 -15.29
CA THR A 555 -2.76 -21.09 -14.09
C THR A 555 -3.65 -21.24 -12.86
N VAL A 556 -3.21 -22.02 -11.86
CA VAL A 556 -3.98 -22.25 -10.63
C VAL A 556 -3.38 -21.44 -9.49
N GLN A 557 -4.19 -20.62 -8.81
CA GLN A 557 -3.77 -19.86 -7.63
C GLN A 557 -4.07 -20.64 -6.35
N LEU A 558 -3.01 -20.96 -5.61
CA LEU A 558 -3.03 -21.84 -4.44
C LEU A 558 -3.21 -21.01 -3.17
N TRP A 559 -4.28 -21.31 -2.43
CA TRP A 559 -4.68 -20.53 -1.25
C TRP A 559 -5.00 -21.39 -0.02
N LYS A 560 -5.29 -22.68 -0.19
CA LYS A 560 -5.69 -23.57 0.91
C LYS A 560 -4.49 -24.13 1.66
N SER A 561 -4.73 -24.57 2.91
CA SER A 561 -3.72 -25.22 3.76
C SER A 561 -3.19 -26.54 3.20
N ARG A 562 -4.06 -27.36 2.62
CA ARG A 562 -3.65 -28.51 1.80
C ARG A 562 -2.91 -28.01 0.57
N TYR A 563 -1.69 -28.49 0.38
CA TYR A 563 -0.79 -28.03 -0.68
C TYR A 563 -0.73 -29.02 -1.87
N PRO A 564 -1.52 -28.83 -2.95
CA PRO A 564 -1.65 -29.80 -4.04
C PRO A 564 -0.53 -29.73 -5.10
N ALA A 565 0.42 -28.80 -4.99
CA ALA A 565 1.39 -28.53 -6.06
C ALA A 565 2.16 -29.77 -6.58
N PRO A 566 2.57 -30.76 -5.75
CA PRO A 566 3.19 -31.99 -6.24
C PRO A 566 2.29 -32.86 -7.14
N ALA A 567 0.96 -32.74 -7.03
CA ALA A 567 -0.01 -33.43 -7.89
C ALA A 567 -0.40 -32.62 -9.14
N MET A 568 -0.08 -31.33 -9.19
CA MET A 568 -0.40 -30.41 -10.29
C MET A 568 0.68 -30.36 -11.39
N VAL A 569 1.48 -31.41 -11.55
CA VAL A 569 2.51 -31.50 -12.60
C VAL A 569 1.88 -31.29 -13.98
N GLY A 570 2.23 -30.18 -14.64
CA GLY A 570 1.71 -29.78 -15.94
C GLY A 570 1.01 -28.40 -15.91
N PHE A 571 0.31 -28.07 -14.82
CA PHE A 571 -0.32 -26.77 -14.64
C PHE A 571 0.67 -25.75 -14.08
N LYS A 572 0.61 -24.49 -14.56
CA LYS A 572 1.34 -23.39 -13.91
C LYS A 572 0.61 -22.94 -12.65
N MET A 573 1.36 -22.46 -11.67
CA MET A 573 0.86 -22.18 -10.32
C MET A 573 1.30 -20.81 -9.81
N ILE A 574 0.43 -20.16 -9.04
CA ILE A 574 0.70 -18.94 -8.27
C ILE A 574 0.42 -19.28 -6.79
N PHE A 575 1.27 -18.84 -5.88
CA PHE A 575 1.17 -19.20 -4.45
C PHE A 575 0.73 -18.02 -3.57
N SER A 576 -0.31 -18.24 -2.76
CA SER A 576 -0.87 -17.24 -1.83
C SER A 576 -1.22 -17.77 -0.44
N THR A 577 -1.24 -19.10 -0.22
CA THR A 577 -1.72 -19.79 1.01
C THR A 577 -1.34 -19.13 2.35
N CYS A 578 -0.12 -18.61 2.50
CA CYS A 578 0.38 -18.04 3.76
C CYS A 578 0.50 -16.50 3.75
N TRP A 579 0.02 -15.84 2.69
CA TRP A 579 0.20 -14.41 2.45
C TRP A 579 -1.13 -13.64 2.38
N TYR A 580 -2.15 -14.12 3.09
CA TYR A 580 -3.37 -13.39 3.40
C TYR A 580 -3.03 -12.27 4.40
N LEU A 581 -3.12 -11.02 3.96
CA LEU A 581 -2.71 -9.83 4.72
C LEU A 581 -3.80 -9.40 5.70
N ASP A 582 -5.07 -9.54 5.32
CA ASP A 582 -6.27 -9.42 6.15
C ASP A 582 -6.16 -10.21 7.46
N HIS A 583 -5.78 -11.49 7.40
CA HIS A 583 -5.51 -12.36 8.55
C HIS A 583 -4.38 -11.87 9.49
N VAL A 584 -3.52 -10.95 9.07
CA VAL A 584 -2.39 -10.48 9.90
C VAL A 584 -2.88 -9.60 11.05
N ALA A 585 -2.99 -10.19 12.25
CA ALA A 585 -3.49 -9.54 13.45
C ALA A 585 -2.62 -8.36 13.92
N ARG A 586 -1.29 -8.47 13.80
CA ARG A 586 -0.34 -7.40 14.15
C ARG A 586 0.76 -7.31 13.11
N ALA A 587 1.23 -6.09 12.83
CA ALA A 587 2.34 -5.89 11.90
C ALA A 587 3.64 -6.62 12.31
N SER A 588 3.84 -6.89 13.61
CA SER A 588 4.93 -7.75 14.14
C SER A 588 4.96 -9.17 13.58
N ASP A 589 3.83 -9.67 13.07
CA ASP A 589 3.68 -11.05 12.64
C ASP A 589 4.26 -11.28 11.22
N TRP A 590 4.86 -10.22 10.60
CA TRP A 590 5.56 -10.24 9.31
C TRP A 590 6.60 -11.35 9.17
N MET A 591 7.23 -11.77 10.28
CA MET A 591 8.26 -12.81 10.31
C MET A 591 7.73 -14.14 9.76
N ASN A 592 6.46 -14.44 10.00
CA ASN A 592 5.77 -15.62 9.50
C ASN A 592 5.67 -15.60 7.96
N LEU A 593 5.27 -14.45 7.40
CA LEU A 593 5.11 -14.25 5.96
C LEU A 593 6.47 -14.24 5.25
N TYR A 594 7.55 -13.80 5.93
CA TYR A 594 8.92 -13.87 5.42
C TYR A 594 9.51 -15.28 5.40
N LEU A 595 9.17 -16.14 6.37
CA LEU A 595 9.70 -17.51 6.45
C LEU A 595 9.00 -18.46 5.48
N CYS A 596 7.71 -18.27 5.23
CA CYS A 596 6.97 -19.02 4.23
C CYS A 596 7.60 -18.86 2.82
N ASP A 597 7.61 -19.93 2.01
CA ASP A 597 8.32 -19.95 0.73
C ASP A 597 7.65 -20.89 -0.28
N PRO A 598 7.34 -20.44 -1.52
CA PRO A 598 6.60 -21.25 -2.50
C PRO A 598 7.24 -22.58 -2.91
N LEU A 599 8.54 -22.81 -2.65
CA LEU A 599 9.22 -24.07 -3.05
C LEU A 599 9.59 -24.98 -1.86
N MET A 600 9.26 -24.60 -0.62
CA MET A 600 9.76 -25.29 0.58
C MET A 600 8.62 -25.58 1.56
N TYR A 601 7.88 -26.66 1.31
CA TYR A 601 6.98 -27.28 2.28
C TYR A 601 7.77 -28.30 3.12
N GLU A 602 8.63 -27.77 4.00
CA GLU A 602 9.39 -28.58 4.96
C GLU A 602 8.88 -28.33 6.38
N ASN A 603 8.13 -29.28 6.94
CA ASN A 603 7.91 -29.36 8.37
C ASN A 603 9.17 -29.95 9.03
N ASP A 604 10.24 -29.15 9.08
CA ASP A 604 11.61 -29.55 9.40
C ASP A 604 11.84 -29.94 10.87
N GLY A 605 10.91 -29.56 11.75
CA GLY A 605 11.01 -29.72 13.21
C GLY A 605 11.58 -28.52 13.95
N THR A 606 11.98 -27.44 13.25
CA THR A 606 12.45 -26.19 13.87
C THR A 606 11.33 -25.19 14.16
N GLY A 607 10.12 -25.43 13.64
CA GLY A 607 8.92 -24.63 13.93
C GLY A 607 8.72 -23.43 13.00
N ALA A 608 9.28 -23.48 11.78
CA ALA A 608 9.14 -22.40 10.78
C ALA A 608 7.74 -22.30 10.15
N VAL A 609 6.84 -23.26 10.37
CA VAL A 609 5.40 -23.10 10.13
C VAL A 609 4.78 -22.42 11.36
N PRO A 610 4.14 -21.23 11.24
CA PRO A 610 3.61 -20.51 12.38
C PRO A 610 2.48 -21.30 13.05
N LYS A 611 2.54 -21.48 14.37
CA LYS A 611 1.53 -22.20 15.18
C LYS A 611 0.08 -21.67 15.09
N ASN A 612 -0.13 -20.52 14.46
CA ASN A 612 -1.43 -19.87 14.31
C ASN A 612 -1.98 -19.92 12.87
N PHE A 613 -1.29 -20.60 11.93
CA PHE A 613 -1.85 -20.92 10.62
C PHE A 613 -2.42 -22.35 10.64
N PRO A 614 -3.55 -22.64 9.96
CA PRO A 614 -4.24 -23.93 10.00
C PRO A 614 -3.56 -24.99 9.12
N PHE A 615 -2.29 -25.29 9.41
CA PHE A 615 -1.53 -26.43 8.89
C PHE A 615 -1.50 -27.59 9.91
N GLU A 616 -2.60 -27.82 10.61
CA GLU A 616 -2.78 -29.08 11.31
C GLU A 616 -2.98 -30.22 10.29
N ASP A 617 -2.41 -31.38 10.64
CA ASP A 617 -2.62 -32.68 9.97
C ASP A 617 -2.06 -32.90 8.55
N GLN A 618 -0.92 -32.29 8.18
CA GLN A 618 -0.06 -32.83 7.09
C GLN A 618 1.41 -32.98 7.50
N THR A 619 1.85 -34.25 7.58
CA THR A 619 3.21 -34.68 7.93
C THR A 619 4.17 -34.77 6.75
N ASP A 620 3.66 -34.62 5.53
CA ASP A 620 4.37 -34.96 4.30
C ASP A 620 5.41 -33.89 3.93
N LYS A 621 6.69 -34.26 4.00
CA LYS A 621 7.80 -33.48 3.45
C LYS A 621 7.85 -33.67 1.94
N PHE A 622 7.49 -32.66 1.17
CA PHE A 622 7.58 -32.70 -0.28
C PHE A 622 8.95 -32.21 -0.76
N PRO A 623 9.86 -33.09 -1.21
CA PRO A 623 11.14 -32.66 -1.75
C PRO A 623 10.94 -31.86 -3.05
N ILE A 624 11.91 -31.00 -3.35
CA ILE A 624 12.00 -30.29 -4.62
C ILE A 624 11.98 -31.30 -5.77
N GLY A 625 11.00 -31.16 -6.66
CA GLY A 625 10.81 -31.99 -7.86
C GLY A 625 10.21 -31.18 -9.00
N ASP A 626 9.87 -31.84 -10.10
CA ASP A 626 9.52 -31.21 -11.39
C ASP A 626 8.40 -30.14 -11.29
N TRP A 627 7.45 -30.34 -10.37
CA TRP A 627 6.37 -29.40 -10.06
C TRP A 627 6.87 -28.00 -9.66
N THR A 628 8.05 -27.88 -9.06
CA THR A 628 8.62 -26.58 -8.65
C THR A 628 8.89 -25.65 -9.84
N SER A 629 9.19 -26.21 -11.02
CA SER A 629 9.37 -25.45 -12.27
C SER A 629 8.07 -24.87 -12.85
N ASN A 630 6.93 -25.22 -12.25
CA ASN A 630 5.61 -24.72 -12.63
C ASN A 630 5.12 -23.58 -11.74
N ILE A 631 5.76 -23.33 -10.61
CA ILE A 631 5.43 -22.20 -9.73
C ILE A 631 6.03 -20.92 -10.32
N LEU A 632 5.14 -20.05 -10.81
CA LEU A 632 5.51 -18.77 -11.41
C LEU A 632 5.96 -17.75 -10.35
N GLY A 633 5.69 -18.03 -9.08
CA GLY A 633 5.88 -17.15 -7.93
C GLY A 633 4.61 -17.12 -7.10
N GLY A 634 4.16 -15.93 -6.72
CA GLY A 634 3.03 -15.79 -5.82
C GLY A 634 2.59 -14.36 -5.56
N GLU A 635 1.54 -14.23 -4.75
CA GLU A 635 0.88 -12.97 -4.44
C GLU A 635 0.48 -12.90 -2.98
N ALA A 636 0.65 -11.72 -2.37
CA ALA A 636 0.01 -11.41 -1.10
C ALA A 636 -1.41 -10.91 -1.35
N CYS A 637 -2.40 -11.54 -0.72
CA CYS A 637 -3.81 -11.21 -0.90
C CYS A 637 -4.24 -10.22 0.19
N MET A 638 -4.96 -9.17 -0.20
CA MET A 638 -5.55 -8.20 0.71
C MET A 638 -7.05 -8.15 0.46
N TRP A 639 -7.78 -9.03 1.15
CA TRP A 639 -9.24 -9.02 1.13
C TRP A 639 -9.78 -7.84 1.97
N ALA A 640 -10.91 -7.25 1.55
CA ALA A 640 -11.34 -5.92 1.98
C ALA A 640 -12.66 -5.92 2.78
N GLU A 641 -13.06 -7.03 3.40
CA GLU A 641 -14.24 -7.11 4.29
C GLU A 641 -14.16 -6.09 5.44
N TYR A 642 -12.93 -5.79 5.90
CA TYR A 642 -12.65 -4.91 7.02
C TYR A 642 -11.57 -3.85 6.73
N GLN A 643 -11.30 -3.54 5.46
CA GLN A 643 -10.31 -2.53 5.06
C GLN A 643 -10.90 -1.48 4.11
N SER A 644 -10.56 -0.21 4.35
CA SER A 644 -10.97 0.93 3.52
C SER A 644 -9.76 1.78 3.13
N ASP A 645 -10.01 2.86 2.38
CA ASP A 645 -8.99 3.85 1.95
C ASP A 645 -8.09 4.34 3.11
N GLU A 646 -8.67 4.47 4.31
CA GLU A 646 -8.01 4.98 5.51
C GLU A 646 -7.04 3.97 6.13
N THR A 647 -7.31 2.66 6.02
CA THR A 647 -6.59 1.60 6.77
C THR A 647 -5.68 0.75 5.91
N ILE A 648 -6.07 0.49 4.65
CA ILE A 648 -5.48 -0.60 3.85
C ILE A 648 -3.99 -0.40 3.57
N LEU A 649 -3.52 0.84 3.41
CA LEU A 649 -2.09 1.11 3.17
C LEU A 649 -1.22 0.71 4.36
N GLN A 650 -1.67 0.95 5.60
CA GLN A 650 -0.96 0.53 6.80
C GLN A 650 -1.05 -0.98 7.06
N LYS A 651 -2.13 -1.62 6.57
CA LYS A 651 -2.34 -3.07 6.64
C LYS A 651 -1.40 -3.82 5.68
N ILE A 652 -1.26 -3.33 4.44
CA ILE A 652 -0.36 -3.90 3.42
C ILE A 652 1.11 -3.57 3.72
N TRP A 653 1.40 -2.32 4.09
CA TRP A 653 2.77 -1.79 4.19
C TRP A 653 3.16 -1.49 5.64
N PRO A 654 4.38 -1.87 6.06
CA PRO A 654 5.48 -2.38 5.24
C PRO A 654 5.52 -3.92 5.12
N ILE A 655 4.51 -4.63 5.62
CA ILE A 655 4.50 -6.11 5.75
C ILE A 655 4.79 -6.80 4.41
N SER A 656 4.18 -6.32 3.32
CA SER A 656 4.36 -6.88 1.97
C SER A 656 5.77 -6.73 1.41
N SER A 657 6.62 -5.87 1.98
CA SER A 657 8.06 -5.79 1.66
C SER A 657 8.80 -7.09 2.00
N ALA A 658 8.34 -7.83 3.02
CA ALA A 658 8.91 -9.12 3.39
C ALA A 658 8.56 -10.22 2.38
N VAL A 659 7.30 -10.24 1.90
CA VAL A 659 6.85 -11.13 0.83
C VAL A 659 7.56 -10.81 -0.49
N ALA A 660 7.73 -9.52 -0.80
CA ALA A 660 8.47 -9.06 -1.96
C ALA A 660 9.95 -9.52 -1.94
N GLU A 661 10.61 -9.49 -0.78
CA GLU A 661 11.96 -10.05 -0.65
C GLU A 661 11.99 -11.57 -0.85
N ARG A 662 11.06 -12.31 -0.23
CA ARG A 662 10.95 -13.77 -0.41
C ARG A 662 10.72 -14.19 -1.87
N LEU A 663 10.01 -13.37 -2.64
CA LEU A 663 9.72 -13.58 -4.06
C LEU A 663 10.81 -13.07 -5.01
N TRP A 664 11.66 -12.12 -4.58
CA TRP A 664 12.77 -11.61 -5.38
C TRP A 664 14.08 -12.35 -5.12
N SER A 665 14.45 -12.54 -3.85
CA SER A 665 15.81 -12.91 -3.45
C SER A 665 16.06 -14.42 -3.46
N PRO A 666 17.33 -14.87 -3.55
CA PRO A 666 17.71 -16.27 -3.42
C PRO A 666 17.17 -16.96 -2.16
N VAL A 667 16.74 -18.22 -2.32
CA VAL A 667 16.11 -19.04 -1.26
C VAL A 667 16.93 -19.17 0.03
N ILE A 668 18.25 -19.03 -0.06
CA ILE A 668 19.20 -19.08 1.07
C ILE A 668 19.03 -17.92 2.06
N PHE A 669 18.44 -16.79 1.64
CA PHE A 669 18.23 -15.65 2.53
C PHE A 669 16.94 -15.85 3.34
N ARG A 670 17.13 -16.34 4.58
CA ARG A 670 16.06 -16.73 5.53
C ARG A 670 16.26 -16.23 6.96
N SER A 671 17.45 -15.72 7.30
CA SER A 671 17.73 -15.18 8.63
C SER A 671 16.84 -13.97 8.94
N ILE A 672 16.03 -14.07 10.00
CA ILE A 672 15.19 -12.98 10.51
C ILE A 672 16.07 -11.81 10.97
N SER A 673 17.15 -12.06 11.71
CA SER A 673 18.05 -11.01 12.21
C SER A 673 18.78 -10.25 11.10
N GLU A 674 18.98 -10.85 9.92
CA GLU A 674 19.55 -10.18 8.73
C GLU A 674 18.52 -9.36 7.94
N VAL A 675 17.21 -9.60 8.07
CA VAL A 675 16.17 -8.83 7.36
C VAL A 675 15.53 -7.75 8.23
N THR A 676 15.29 -7.99 9.54
CA THR A 676 14.68 -7.01 10.46
C THR A 676 15.23 -5.58 10.31
N PRO A 677 16.55 -5.31 10.41
CA PRO A 677 17.06 -3.94 10.31
C PRO A 677 16.87 -3.31 8.92
N ARG A 678 16.89 -4.13 7.86
CA ARG A 678 16.66 -3.65 6.48
C ARG A 678 15.18 -3.38 6.23
N LEU A 679 14.29 -4.18 6.83
CA LEU A 679 12.85 -4.03 6.73
C LEU A 679 12.34 -2.81 7.53
N GLU A 680 12.95 -2.49 8.67
CA GLU A 680 12.70 -1.24 9.41
C GLU A 680 13.16 0.00 8.64
N GLU A 681 14.34 -0.01 8.01
CA GLU A 681 14.73 1.10 7.13
C GLU A 681 13.83 1.15 5.87
N GLN A 682 13.38 0.03 5.30
CA GLN A 682 12.39 0.07 4.21
C GLN A 682 11.05 0.66 4.67
N ARG A 683 10.56 0.34 5.88
CA ARG A 683 9.40 1.00 6.51
C ARG A 683 9.60 2.50 6.61
N CYS A 684 10.75 2.94 7.12
CA CYS A 684 11.06 4.37 7.22
C CYS A 684 11.20 5.03 5.84
N ARG A 685 11.76 4.34 4.85
CA ARG A 685 11.87 4.79 3.46
C ARG A 685 10.52 4.95 2.78
N LEU A 686 9.59 4.02 2.99
CA LEU A 686 8.19 4.13 2.55
C LEU A 686 7.49 5.32 3.22
N SER A 687 7.70 5.52 4.53
CA SER A 687 7.17 6.69 5.27
C SER A 687 7.71 8.02 4.72
N ARG A 688 9.03 8.13 4.50
CA ARG A 688 9.66 9.31 3.86
C ARG A 688 9.16 9.54 2.43
N ARG A 689 8.88 8.46 1.67
CA ARG A 689 8.25 8.52 0.33
C ARG A 689 6.79 8.98 0.34
N GLY A 690 6.16 9.05 1.51
CA GLY A 690 4.77 9.50 1.71
C GLY A 690 3.73 8.37 1.73
N ILE A 691 4.16 7.11 1.83
CA ILE A 691 3.28 5.94 1.99
C ILE A 691 2.95 5.77 3.48
N PRO A 692 1.66 5.73 3.88
CA PRO A 692 1.26 5.34 5.22
C PRO A 692 1.71 3.90 5.52
N VAL A 693 2.39 3.69 6.65
CA VAL A 693 2.94 2.40 7.05
C VAL A 693 2.63 2.08 8.51
N SER A 694 2.45 0.80 8.82
CA SER A 694 2.36 0.30 10.20
C SER A 694 3.73 0.17 10.89
N VAL A 695 3.72 -0.17 12.18
CA VAL A 695 4.91 -0.36 13.02
C VAL A 695 5.26 -1.85 13.09
N LEU A 696 6.41 -2.24 12.54
CA LEU A 696 6.87 -3.64 12.53
C LEU A 696 7.39 -4.09 13.91
N SER A 697 8.43 -3.42 14.43
CA SER A 697 9.12 -3.84 15.65
C SER A 697 9.05 -2.79 16.75
N GLY A 698 8.17 -3.03 17.73
CA GLY A 698 8.23 -2.39 19.06
C GLY A 698 8.10 -0.86 19.10
N PRO A 699 8.52 -0.23 20.23
CA PRO A 699 8.58 1.22 20.34
C PRO A 699 9.83 1.76 19.62
N GLY A 700 9.64 2.69 18.69
CA GLY A 700 10.77 3.31 17.99
C GLY A 700 10.33 4.36 16.97
N ALA A 701 11.26 5.22 16.57
CA ALA A 701 11.04 6.28 15.60
C ALA A 701 11.98 6.14 14.39
N CYS A 702 11.51 6.55 13.21
CA CYS A 702 12.39 6.76 12.06
C CYS A 702 13.24 8.02 12.34
N PRO A 703 14.58 7.97 12.26
CA PRO A 703 15.43 9.11 12.63
C PRO A 703 15.12 10.32 11.74
N ASN A 704 15.09 10.10 10.43
CA ASN A 704 14.39 10.96 9.49
C ASN A 704 12.93 10.48 9.37
N GLY A 705 12.05 11.03 10.20
CA GLY A 705 10.60 10.85 10.07
C GLY A 705 10.05 11.54 8.79
N PRO A 706 8.74 11.46 8.53
CA PRO A 706 8.13 12.34 7.54
C PRO A 706 8.43 13.81 7.93
N PRO A 707 8.70 14.70 6.95
CA PRO A 707 9.11 16.07 7.23
C PRO A 707 8.08 16.74 8.16
N ARG A 708 8.56 17.40 9.22
CA ARG A 708 7.73 18.11 10.21
C ARG A 708 7.07 19.33 9.55
N GLY A 709 5.99 19.07 8.83
CA GLY A 709 5.37 20.00 7.88
C GLY A 709 4.15 19.43 7.14
N LEU A 710 3.53 18.34 7.63
CA LEU A 710 2.16 18.00 7.23
C LEU A 710 1.14 18.97 7.86
N ASP A 711 1.46 19.50 9.05
CA ASP A 711 0.72 20.57 9.72
C ASP A 711 0.97 21.97 9.11
N ALA A 712 1.12 22.06 7.79
CA ALA A 712 1.04 23.31 7.04
C ALA A 712 0.87 23.08 5.51
N MET A 713 -0.32 22.66 5.07
CA MET A 713 -0.81 23.06 3.73
C MET A 713 -1.18 24.55 3.74
N SER A 714 -0.19 25.40 4.01
CA SER A 714 -0.27 26.83 3.73
C SER A 714 -0.28 27.02 2.21
N PHE A 715 -1.37 27.54 1.67
CA PHE A 715 -1.52 27.77 0.23
C PHE A 715 -0.68 28.98 -0.21
N SER A 716 0.63 28.79 -0.34
CA SER A 716 1.57 29.76 -0.91
C SER A 716 2.37 29.13 -2.04
N GLY A 717 1.70 28.86 -3.17
CA GLY A 717 2.39 28.64 -4.44
C GLY A 717 3.12 29.92 -4.88
N PRO A 718 4.27 29.82 -5.57
CA PRO A 718 4.99 31.01 -6.03
C PRO A 718 4.18 31.78 -7.09
N CYS A 719 4.39 33.10 -7.13
CA CYS A 719 3.90 34.02 -8.16
C CYS A 719 2.38 34.29 -8.22
N CYS A 720 1.79 34.73 -7.10
CA CYS A 720 0.71 35.73 -7.16
C CYS A 720 1.25 37.08 -6.64
N SER A 721 1.50 38.03 -7.55
CA SER A 721 1.88 39.40 -7.20
C SER A 721 0.67 40.15 -6.63
N THR A 722 0.59 40.27 -5.30
CA THR A 722 -0.52 40.93 -4.60
C THR A 722 -0.25 42.41 -4.30
N SER A 723 0.30 43.12 -5.29
CA SER A 723 -0.02 44.53 -5.48
C SER A 723 -1.52 44.66 -5.77
N ASP A 724 -2.18 45.62 -5.12
CA ASP A 724 -3.55 46.07 -5.40
C ASP A 724 -4.71 45.08 -5.17
N VAL A 725 -4.86 44.63 -3.91
CA VAL A 725 -6.16 44.25 -3.35
C VAL A 725 -6.42 45.01 -2.03
N PRO A 726 -7.49 45.83 -1.92
CA PRO A 726 -7.72 46.65 -0.73
C PRO A 726 -8.19 45.79 0.46
N LYS A 727 -7.38 45.76 1.53
CA LYS A 727 -7.69 45.05 2.78
C LYS A 727 -8.79 45.76 3.59
N PHE A 728 -10.06 45.45 3.31
CA PHE A 728 -11.18 45.84 4.16
C PHE A 728 -11.17 45.08 5.49
N TYR A 729 -10.44 45.62 6.47
CA TYR A 729 -10.32 45.05 7.81
C TYR A 729 -11.56 45.40 8.65
N ILE A 730 -12.56 44.52 8.67
CA ILE A 730 -13.76 44.72 9.51
C ILE A 730 -13.37 44.47 10.98
N HIS A 731 -13.27 45.55 11.76
CA HIS A 731 -12.87 45.48 13.17
C HIS A 731 -13.84 44.59 13.98
N PRO A 732 -13.38 43.69 14.88
CA PRO A 732 -14.26 42.78 15.62
C PRO A 732 -15.39 43.48 16.40
N THR A 733 -15.14 44.72 16.86
CA THR A 733 -16.13 45.59 17.50
C THR A 733 -17.34 45.87 16.60
N PHE A 734 -17.14 46.02 15.29
CA PHE A 734 -18.21 46.32 14.33
C PHE A 734 -19.16 45.13 14.16
N VAL A 735 -18.60 43.91 14.09
CA VAL A 735 -19.39 42.66 14.07
C VAL A 735 -20.19 42.49 15.38
N ARG A 736 -19.56 42.77 16.53
CA ARG A 736 -20.25 42.75 17.84
C ARG A 736 -21.41 43.76 17.91
N ILE A 737 -21.23 44.98 17.40
CA ILE A 737 -22.29 45.99 17.33
C ILE A 737 -23.46 45.52 16.44
N ILE A 738 -23.17 45.00 15.24
CA ILE A 738 -24.21 44.45 14.35
C ILE A 738 -24.99 43.33 15.03
N PHE A 739 -24.33 42.41 15.74
CA PHE A 739 -25.01 41.33 16.47
C PHE A 739 -25.88 41.84 17.62
N ILE A 740 -25.42 42.85 18.38
CA ILE A 740 -26.22 43.51 19.42
C ILE A 740 -27.46 44.18 18.80
N CYS A 741 -27.31 44.88 17.68
CA CYS A 741 -28.44 45.49 16.96
C CYS A 741 -29.43 44.44 16.43
N LEU A 742 -28.97 43.30 15.93
CA LEU A 742 -29.82 42.19 15.49
C LEU A 742 -30.59 41.53 16.66
N ILE A 743 -29.95 41.35 17.81
CA ILE A 743 -30.60 40.85 19.03
C ILE A 743 -31.67 41.85 19.52
N PHE A 744 -31.38 43.16 19.48
CA PHE A 744 -32.34 44.20 19.84
C PHE A 744 -33.52 44.26 18.87
N LEU A 745 -33.25 44.18 17.56
CA LEU A 745 -34.28 44.09 16.51
C LEU A 745 -35.16 42.85 16.70
N PHE A 746 -34.58 41.69 16.97
CA PHE A 746 -35.33 40.46 17.24
C PHE A 746 -36.20 40.59 18.51
N GLY A 747 -35.65 41.16 19.59
CA GLY A 747 -36.39 41.49 20.81
C GLY A 747 -37.57 42.45 20.56
N CYS A 748 -37.38 43.47 19.74
CA CYS A 748 -38.45 44.39 19.33
C CYS A 748 -39.49 43.72 18.40
N LEU A 749 -39.07 42.82 17.51
CA LEU A 749 -39.97 42.09 16.61
C LEU A 749 -40.84 41.10 17.39
N VAL A 750 -40.23 40.34 18.30
CA VAL A 750 -40.91 39.48 19.29
C VAL A 750 -41.85 40.31 20.16
N GLY A 751 -41.39 41.45 20.68
CA GLY A 751 -42.24 42.38 21.44
C GLY A 751 -43.49 42.82 20.69
N ARG A 752 -43.36 43.18 19.40
CA ARG A 752 -44.51 43.53 18.54
C ARG A 752 -45.42 42.35 18.22
N LEU A 753 -44.91 41.12 18.14
CA LEU A 753 -45.69 39.91 17.90
C LEU A 753 -46.55 39.49 19.11
N PHE A 754 -46.24 39.95 20.32
CA PHE A 754 -46.97 39.60 21.55
C PHE A 754 -47.87 40.71 22.12
N VAL A 755 -47.88 41.92 21.55
CA VAL A 755 -48.89 42.94 21.85
C VAL A 755 -50.15 42.68 21.02
N GLY A 756 -51.16 42.03 21.60
CA GLY A 756 -52.52 42.01 21.01
C GLY A 756 -53.30 40.69 21.00
N LYS A 757 -53.03 39.71 21.88
CA LYS A 757 -53.95 38.56 22.12
C LYS A 757 -54.03 38.17 23.61
N ASP A 758 -55.19 38.42 24.23
CA ASP A 758 -55.47 38.16 25.67
C ASP A 758 -55.39 36.69 26.11
N THR A 759 -55.21 35.75 25.18
CA THR A 759 -55.24 34.31 25.43
C THR A 759 -54.11 33.84 26.36
N PHE A 760 -52.96 34.52 26.39
CA PHE A 760 -51.78 34.05 27.12
C PHE A 760 -51.85 34.30 28.63
N VAL A 761 -52.44 35.43 29.06
CA VAL A 761 -52.55 35.79 30.49
C VAL A 761 -53.36 34.74 31.26
N ARG A 762 -54.41 34.18 30.63
CA ARG A 762 -55.25 33.13 31.23
C ARG A 762 -54.57 31.75 31.31
N LEU A 763 -53.52 31.51 30.52
CA LEU A 763 -52.77 30.25 30.54
C LEU A 763 -51.71 30.25 31.67
N PHE A 764 -51.10 31.40 31.96
CA PHE A 764 -50.03 31.52 32.95
C PHE A 764 -50.48 31.80 34.39
N THR A 765 -51.78 32.03 34.64
CA THR A 765 -52.34 32.29 35.98
C THR A 765 -52.72 31.04 36.78
N ARG A 766 -52.41 29.81 36.31
CA ARG A 766 -52.75 28.55 36.99
C ARG A 766 -51.56 27.72 37.51
N LEU A 767 -50.34 28.25 37.47
CA LEU A 767 -49.17 27.65 38.13
C LEU A 767 -48.74 28.50 39.33
N HIS A 768 -48.55 27.86 40.48
CA HIS A 768 -48.15 28.52 41.72
C HIS A 768 -46.72 29.07 41.65
N ARG A 769 -46.44 30.08 42.48
CA ARG A 769 -45.27 30.96 42.37
C ARG A 769 -43.93 30.23 42.58
N PRO A 770 -43.03 30.19 41.58
CA PRO A 770 -41.61 30.38 41.86
C PRO A 770 -41.35 31.87 42.15
N SER A 771 -40.47 32.17 43.10
CA SER A 771 -40.12 33.55 43.45
C SER A 771 -39.39 34.27 42.30
N TRP A 772 -39.42 35.60 42.33
CA TRP A 772 -38.74 36.47 41.35
C TRP A 772 -37.24 36.15 41.24
N LEU A 773 -36.61 35.81 42.37
CA LEU A 773 -35.24 35.30 42.46
C LEU A 773 -34.97 34.09 41.54
N LEU A 774 -35.87 33.09 41.49
CA LEU A 774 -35.64 31.90 40.66
C LEU A 774 -35.61 32.25 39.16
N ARG A 775 -36.40 33.25 38.74
CA ARG A 775 -36.39 33.75 37.34
C ARG A 775 -35.09 34.46 37.00
N ILE A 776 -34.53 35.22 37.94
CA ILE A 776 -33.21 35.85 37.80
C ILE A 776 -32.11 34.79 37.76
N CYS A 777 -32.15 33.79 38.64
CA CYS A 777 -31.18 32.69 38.64
C CYS A 777 -31.17 31.92 37.31
N LEU A 778 -32.33 31.64 36.72
CA LEU A 778 -32.42 30.97 35.41
C LEU A 778 -31.85 31.83 34.27
N LEU A 779 -32.07 33.15 34.27
CA LEU A 779 -31.48 34.06 33.28
C LEU A 779 -29.96 34.20 33.44
N LEU A 780 -29.46 34.28 34.68
CA LEU A 780 -28.02 34.27 34.97
C LEU A 780 -27.36 32.95 34.61
N LEU A 781 -28.03 31.82 34.84
CA LEU A 781 -27.54 30.50 34.43
C LEU A 781 -27.42 30.41 32.90
N LEU A 782 -28.42 30.89 32.15
CA LEU A 782 -28.37 30.94 30.69
C LEU A 782 -27.22 31.83 30.19
N PHE A 783 -27.01 32.98 30.82
CA PHE A 783 -25.91 33.90 30.50
C PHE A 783 -24.53 33.28 30.79
N LEU A 784 -24.39 32.58 31.92
CA LEU A 784 -23.16 31.84 32.29
C LEU A 784 -22.87 30.69 31.32
N ILE A 785 -23.89 29.92 30.91
CA ILE A 785 -23.74 28.85 29.91
C ILE A 785 -23.24 29.43 28.58
N ILE A 786 -23.87 30.50 28.08
CA ILE A 786 -23.45 31.16 26.84
C ILE A 786 -22.02 31.69 26.96
N SER A 787 -21.66 32.34 28.09
CA SER A 787 -20.31 32.85 28.31
C SER A 787 -19.26 31.72 28.37
N ALA A 788 -19.59 30.58 28.99
CA ALA A 788 -18.70 29.42 29.05
C ALA A 788 -18.49 28.77 27.68
N SER A 789 -19.54 28.70 26.85
CA SER A 789 -19.42 28.24 25.45
C SER A 789 -18.51 29.16 24.62
N PHE A 790 -18.52 30.47 24.85
CA PHE A 790 -17.59 31.39 24.19
C PHE A 790 -16.15 31.24 24.69
N SER A 791 -15.91 31.05 26.00
CA SER A 791 -14.56 30.77 26.52
C SER A 791 -13.96 29.48 25.96
N LEU A 792 -14.78 28.45 25.72
CA LEU A 792 -14.35 27.23 25.03
C LEU A 792 -13.98 27.49 23.56
N PHE A 793 -14.68 28.39 22.87
CA PHE A 793 -14.33 28.77 21.49
C PHE A 793 -13.01 29.56 21.40
N ASP A 794 -12.75 30.53 22.29
CA ASP A 794 -11.45 31.23 22.34
C ASP A 794 -10.29 30.25 22.63
N SER A 795 -10.54 29.22 23.45
CA SER A 795 -9.53 28.20 23.79
C SER A 795 -9.10 27.31 22.61
N GLN A 796 -9.84 27.31 21.48
CA GLN A 796 -9.50 26.53 20.27
C GLN A 796 -8.98 27.36 19.08
N GLN A 797 -8.70 28.67 19.25
CA GLN A 797 -7.99 29.47 18.24
C GLN A 797 -6.58 29.94 18.66
N SER A 798 -6.09 29.49 19.82
CA SER A 798 -4.79 29.91 20.38
C SER A 798 -3.58 29.08 19.91
N PHE A 799 -3.46 28.85 18.59
CA PHE A 799 -2.21 28.36 17.96
C PHE A 799 -1.98 29.02 16.59
N TYR A 800 -1.56 30.28 16.62
CA TYR A 800 -0.88 30.94 15.51
C TYR A 800 0.37 31.66 16.03
N CYS A 801 1.43 31.70 15.21
CA CYS A 801 2.80 31.91 15.68
C CYS A 801 3.08 33.30 16.26
N SER A 802 3.88 33.34 17.35
CA SER A 802 4.70 34.51 17.68
C SER A 802 5.97 34.50 16.81
N PRO A 803 6.27 35.55 16.03
CA PRO A 803 7.35 35.53 15.04
C PRO A 803 8.69 36.08 15.58
N SER A 804 9.22 35.54 16.69
CA SER A 804 10.62 35.79 17.10
C SER A 804 11.14 34.87 18.23
N THR A 805 11.81 33.76 17.86
CA THR A 805 13.08 33.21 18.42
C THR A 805 13.31 31.84 17.79
#